data_AF-A0AA37ILZ2-F1
#
_entry.id   AF-A0AA37ILZ2-F1
#
_cell.length_a   1.000
_cell.length_b   1.000
_cell.length_c   1.000
_cell.angle_alpha   90.00
_cell.angle_beta   90.00
_cell.angle_gamma   90.00
#
_symmetry.space_group_name_H-M   'P 1'
#
loop_
_entity.id
_entity.type
_entity.pdbx_description
1 polymer ?
#
loop_
_entity_poly.entity_id
_entity_poly.type
_entity_poly.pdbx_seq_one_letter_code
_entity_poly.pdbx_strand_id
1 'polypeptide(L)'
;MDIYSSFATRFEKTREEEFSLEEYLALCKEDPATYATAGERMLTAIGEPEFVDTRLDPRLSRTFANKVIKVYPAFREFYGMEEVIENVVSYFRHAAQGLEEKKQILYLLGPVGGGKSSIAERLKQLMERVPFYSLKGSPVNESPLGLFDYDEDGPVLEEQYGIPRRYLKSILSPWAVKRLHEYNGDIRKFRVVRRYPSILRQIGIAKTEPGDENNQDISSLVGKVDIRKLETYSQDDADAYSYSGGLCLANQGLLEFVEMFKAPIKVLHPLLTATQEGNFKGTEGFGAIPFDGVILAHSNESEWKAFRNNKNNEALLDRIFVVKVPYCLRYGEEIKIYEKLLRNSSLAEAVCAPGTLKMMAQMAVLTRLHEPENSSLFSKMQVYDGENLKDTDPKAKSYQEYRDYAGVDEGMTGVSTRFAFKILSRVFNFDSSEVAANPVHLMYVLEQQIEREQFPPETEQKYLSFIKDVLASRYAEFIGKEIQTAYLESYSEYGQNIFDRYVTYADFWIQDQEFRDHDTGESFDRASLNAELEKIEKPAGISNPKDFRNEIVNFVLRARAANGGKNPAWISYEKLRVVIEKKMFSNTEELLPVISFNAKGSAEEQRKHEDFVNRMVAKGYTPKQVRLLCDWYLRVRKSS
;
A
#
# COMPACT_ATOMS: atom_id res chain seq x y z
N MET A 1 11.84 -22.53 -22.41
CA MET A 1 10.54 -23.26 -22.33
C MET A 1 9.47 -22.33 -22.84
N ASP A 2 8.63 -22.78 -23.77
CA ASP A 2 7.45 -21.99 -24.16
C ASP A 2 6.37 -22.03 -23.06
N ILE A 3 5.28 -21.28 -23.24
CA ILE A 3 4.20 -21.20 -22.25
C ILE A 3 3.45 -22.54 -22.07
N TYR A 4 3.30 -23.34 -23.14
CA TYR A 4 2.55 -24.59 -23.13
C TYR A 4 3.32 -25.69 -22.38
N SER A 5 4.61 -25.82 -22.65
CA SER A 5 5.53 -26.71 -21.95
C SER A 5 5.65 -26.36 -20.46
N SER A 6 5.71 -25.06 -20.12
CA SER A 6 5.69 -24.62 -18.73
C SER A 6 4.35 -24.93 -18.02
N PHE A 7 3.22 -24.77 -18.71
CA PHE A 7 1.91 -25.15 -18.17
C PHE A 7 1.81 -26.65 -17.92
N ALA A 8 2.18 -27.48 -18.90
CA ALA A 8 2.17 -28.93 -18.77
C ALA A 8 3.05 -29.38 -17.59
N THR A 9 4.27 -28.84 -17.48
CA THR A 9 5.19 -29.14 -16.37
C THR A 9 4.59 -28.75 -15.01
N ARG A 10 3.91 -27.59 -14.92
CA ARG A 10 3.23 -27.17 -13.68
C ARG A 10 2.08 -28.10 -13.33
N PHE A 11 1.28 -28.49 -14.32
CA PHE A 11 0.16 -29.41 -14.13
C PHE A 11 0.64 -30.78 -13.65
N GLU A 12 1.70 -31.31 -14.25
CA GLU A 12 2.32 -32.58 -13.83
C GLU A 12 2.86 -32.51 -12.40
N LYS A 13 3.52 -31.41 -12.02
CA LYS A 13 3.99 -31.20 -10.63
C LYS A 13 2.87 -31.16 -9.60
N THR A 14 1.65 -30.79 -9.99
CA THR A 14 0.47 -30.75 -9.11
C THR A 14 -0.35 -32.03 -9.14
N ARG A 15 0.08 -33.05 -9.89
CA ARG A 15 -0.61 -34.34 -9.95
C ARG A 15 -0.47 -35.07 -8.63
N GLU A 16 -1.52 -35.79 -8.25
CA GLU A 16 -1.51 -36.58 -7.01
C GLU A 16 -0.49 -37.71 -7.13
N GLU A 17 0.47 -37.71 -6.21
CA GLU A 17 1.38 -38.83 -5.97
C GLU A 17 0.75 -39.71 -4.88
N GLU A 18 0.67 -41.02 -5.12
CA GLU A 18 0.07 -41.99 -4.21
C GLU A 18 1.15 -42.82 -3.51
N PHE A 19 0.95 -43.02 -2.21
CA PHE A 19 1.85 -43.74 -1.32
C PHE A 19 1.06 -44.79 -0.54
N SER A 20 1.70 -45.90 -0.21
CA SER A 20 1.29 -46.74 0.91
C SER A 20 1.51 -46.01 2.24
N LEU A 21 0.86 -46.49 3.31
CA LEU A 21 1.06 -45.93 4.64
C LEU A 21 2.52 -46.08 5.12
N GLU A 22 3.18 -47.19 4.76
CA GLU A 22 4.59 -47.44 5.08
C GLU A 22 5.53 -46.46 4.36
N GLU A 23 5.31 -46.22 3.06
CA GLU A 23 6.07 -45.21 2.29
C GLU A 23 5.86 -43.80 2.85
N TYR A 24 4.63 -43.46 3.27
CA TYR A 24 4.34 -42.19 3.92
C TYR A 24 5.10 -42.02 5.24
N LEU A 25 5.09 -43.04 6.11
CA LEU A 25 5.83 -42.98 7.38
C LEU A 25 7.35 -42.92 7.17
N ALA A 26 7.87 -43.65 6.18
CA ALA A 26 9.27 -43.54 5.78
C ALA A 26 9.62 -42.12 5.32
N LEU A 27 8.73 -41.49 4.54
CA LEU A 27 8.91 -40.11 4.09
C LEU A 27 8.85 -39.10 5.24
N CYS A 28 7.97 -39.31 6.23
CA CYS A 28 7.93 -38.49 7.45
C CYS A 28 9.27 -38.49 8.20
N LYS A 29 10.00 -39.61 8.18
CA LYS A 29 11.32 -39.72 8.81
C LYS A 29 12.40 -38.90 8.09
N GLU A 30 12.26 -38.72 6.79
CA GLU A 30 13.23 -37.98 5.96
C GLU A 30 12.91 -36.48 5.88
N ASP A 31 11.62 -36.13 5.76
CA ASP A 31 11.15 -34.76 5.57
C ASP A 31 10.01 -34.41 6.54
N PRO A 32 10.28 -33.60 7.59
CA PRO A 32 9.26 -33.09 8.50
C PRO A 32 8.13 -32.29 7.83
N ALA A 33 8.34 -31.77 6.61
CA ALA A 33 7.29 -31.09 5.87
C ALA A 33 6.11 -32.02 5.51
N THR A 34 6.33 -33.34 5.56
CA THR A 34 5.35 -34.39 5.25
C THR A 34 4.18 -34.42 6.25
N TYR A 35 4.42 -34.06 7.50
CA TYR A 35 3.40 -33.96 8.55
C TYR A 35 3.22 -32.52 9.08
N ALA A 36 3.75 -31.53 8.36
CA ALA A 36 3.63 -30.12 8.74
C ALA A 36 2.16 -29.68 8.80
N THR A 37 1.81 -28.95 9.85
CA THR A 37 0.50 -28.32 10.04
C THR A 37 0.24 -27.21 9.02
N ALA A 38 -1.02 -26.77 8.90
CA ALA A 38 -1.38 -25.61 8.07
C ALA A 38 -0.58 -24.34 8.44
N GLY A 39 -0.29 -24.13 9.73
CA GLY A 39 0.53 -23.00 10.20
C GLY A 39 2.00 -23.09 9.74
N GLU A 40 2.63 -24.25 9.88
CA GLU A 40 4.01 -24.50 9.43
C GLU A 40 4.15 -24.36 7.91
N ARG A 41 3.18 -24.89 7.16
CA ARG A 41 3.13 -24.74 5.70
C ARG A 41 2.94 -23.29 5.27
N MET A 42 2.09 -22.53 5.96
CA MET A 42 1.92 -21.11 5.69
C MET A 42 3.21 -20.33 5.91
N LEU A 43 3.95 -20.57 7.00
CA LEU A 43 5.25 -19.92 7.24
C LEU A 43 6.26 -20.27 6.15
N THR A 44 6.32 -21.53 5.76
CA THR A 44 7.16 -22.00 4.65
C THR A 44 6.81 -21.27 3.35
N ALA A 45 5.52 -21.06 3.07
CA ALA A 45 5.06 -20.34 1.90
C ALA A 45 5.36 -18.83 1.94
N ILE A 46 5.24 -18.21 3.12
CA ILE A 46 5.58 -16.80 3.36
C ILE A 46 7.09 -16.57 3.16
N GLY A 47 7.91 -17.50 3.64
CA GLY A 47 9.36 -17.47 3.55
C GLY A 47 10.02 -16.59 4.62
N GLU A 48 11.35 -16.55 4.57
CA GLU A 48 12.17 -15.79 5.52
C GLU A 48 12.03 -14.26 5.32
N PRO A 49 12.06 -13.48 6.42
CA PRO A 49 12.04 -12.02 6.33
C PRO A 49 13.39 -11.47 5.86
N GLU A 50 13.33 -10.39 5.09
CA GLU A 50 14.46 -9.50 4.87
C GLU A 50 14.53 -8.50 6.04
N PHE A 51 15.72 -8.34 6.63
CA PHE A 51 15.94 -7.37 7.70
C PHE A 51 16.33 -6.03 7.11
N VAL A 52 15.50 -5.01 7.33
CA VAL A 52 15.76 -3.64 6.86
C VAL A 52 16.25 -2.81 8.04
N ASP A 53 17.53 -2.41 8.00
CA ASP A 53 18.08 -1.47 8.97
C ASP A 53 17.65 -0.04 8.62
N THR A 54 16.68 0.46 9.36
CA THR A 54 16.09 1.78 9.10
C THR A 54 17.05 2.94 9.39
N ARG A 55 18.18 2.71 10.06
CA ARG A 55 19.22 3.75 10.29
C ARG A 55 19.88 4.22 9.00
N LEU A 56 19.90 3.37 7.97
CA LEU A 56 20.56 3.66 6.69
C LEU A 56 19.73 4.58 5.79
N ASP A 57 18.43 4.70 6.06
CA ASP A 57 17.50 5.55 5.32
C ASP A 57 16.95 6.65 6.24
N PRO A 58 17.24 7.94 5.99
CA PRO A 58 16.77 9.03 6.85
C PRO A 58 15.25 9.13 7.03
N ARG A 59 14.46 8.70 6.04
CA ARG A 59 12.99 8.69 6.09
C ARG A 59 12.53 7.56 7.01
N LEU A 60 13.01 6.33 6.76
CA LEU A 60 12.66 5.16 7.58
C LEU A 60 13.17 5.27 9.01
N SER A 61 14.35 5.85 9.22
CA SER A 61 14.95 6.13 10.52
C SER A 61 13.98 6.91 11.43
N ARG A 62 13.32 7.94 10.88
CA ARG A 62 12.35 8.77 11.61
C ARG A 62 11.03 8.06 11.84
N THR A 63 10.56 7.30 10.85
CA THR A 63 9.28 6.55 10.95
C THR A 63 9.37 5.40 11.95
N PHE A 64 10.49 4.65 11.97
CA PHE A 64 10.64 3.43 12.77
C PHE A 64 11.61 3.59 13.95
N ALA A 65 12.02 4.81 14.26
CA ALA A 65 12.94 5.13 15.36
C ALA A 65 14.22 4.28 15.36
N ASN A 66 14.86 4.15 14.18
CA ASN A 66 16.12 3.40 14.00
C ASN A 66 16.05 1.89 14.31
N LYS A 67 14.84 1.32 14.38
CA LYS A 67 14.65 -0.12 14.60
C LYS A 67 14.96 -0.91 13.33
N VAL A 68 15.44 -2.14 13.50
CA VAL A 68 15.48 -3.11 12.40
C VAL A 68 14.09 -3.71 12.24
N ILE A 69 13.51 -3.59 11.05
CA ILE A 69 12.18 -4.14 10.75
C ILE A 69 12.31 -5.38 9.87
N LYS A 70 11.32 -6.28 9.97
CA LYS A 70 11.19 -7.45 9.12
C LYS A 70 10.27 -7.13 7.95
N VAL A 71 10.74 -7.37 6.73
CA VAL A 71 9.94 -7.23 5.52
C VAL A 71 9.87 -8.58 4.82
N TYR A 72 8.66 -9.07 4.59
CA TYR A 72 8.45 -10.38 3.97
C TYR A 72 8.27 -10.22 2.46
N PRO A 73 9.11 -10.84 1.62
CA PRO A 73 9.00 -10.73 0.15
C PRO A 73 7.62 -11.14 -0.38
N ALA A 74 6.96 -12.09 0.29
CA ALA A 74 5.59 -12.50 -0.02
C ALA A 74 4.58 -11.33 0.03
N PHE A 75 4.85 -10.28 0.79
CA PHE A 75 3.97 -9.13 0.98
C PHE A 75 4.55 -7.80 0.47
N ARG A 76 5.54 -7.83 -0.43
CA ARG A 76 6.21 -6.63 -0.97
C ARG A 76 5.28 -5.58 -1.59
N GLU A 77 4.11 -5.99 -2.07
CA GLU A 77 3.12 -5.09 -2.68
C GLU A 77 2.07 -4.55 -1.69
N PHE A 78 2.27 -4.74 -0.39
CA PHE A 78 1.43 -4.21 0.69
C PHE A 78 2.15 -3.03 1.35
N TYR A 79 1.92 -1.84 0.80
CA TYR A 79 2.60 -0.62 1.22
C TYR A 79 2.01 -0.06 2.51
N GLY A 80 2.86 0.28 3.46
CA GLY A 80 2.45 0.86 4.74
C GLY A 80 1.83 -0.11 5.74
N MET A 81 1.99 -1.43 5.54
CA MET A 81 1.37 -2.50 6.34
C MET A 81 2.39 -3.35 7.12
N GLU A 82 3.61 -2.86 7.33
CA GLU A 82 4.73 -3.63 7.90
C GLU A 82 4.37 -4.25 9.27
N GLU A 83 3.78 -3.48 10.17
CA GLU A 83 3.33 -3.96 11.49
C GLU A 83 2.16 -4.95 11.39
N VAL A 84 1.22 -4.69 10.46
CA VAL A 84 0.06 -5.58 10.22
C VAL A 84 0.54 -6.95 9.74
N ILE A 85 1.47 -6.97 8.78
CA ILE A 85 2.04 -8.20 8.24
C ILE A 85 2.85 -8.93 9.32
N GLU A 86 3.68 -8.25 10.13
CA GLU A 86 4.39 -8.93 11.22
C GLU A 86 3.42 -9.56 12.22
N ASN A 87 2.30 -8.91 12.56
CA ASN A 87 1.29 -9.51 13.44
C ASN A 87 0.63 -10.75 12.83
N VAL A 88 0.30 -10.73 11.53
CA VAL A 88 -0.21 -11.91 10.81
C VAL A 88 0.83 -13.03 10.79
N VAL A 89 2.09 -12.73 10.50
CA VAL A 89 3.16 -13.74 10.52
C VAL A 89 3.40 -14.27 11.93
N SER A 90 3.32 -13.41 12.95
CA SER A 90 3.44 -13.80 14.36
C SER A 90 2.36 -14.79 14.77
N TYR A 91 1.12 -14.59 14.34
CA TYR A 91 0.04 -15.56 14.53
C TYR A 91 0.41 -16.93 13.96
N PHE A 92 0.87 -16.99 12.70
CA PHE A 92 1.28 -18.27 12.09
C PHE A 92 2.51 -18.87 12.78
N ARG A 93 3.45 -18.04 13.25
CA ARG A 93 4.65 -18.46 14.00
C ARG A 93 4.26 -19.18 15.29
N HIS A 94 3.37 -18.59 16.07
CA HIS A 94 2.90 -19.17 17.32
C HIS A 94 2.00 -20.40 17.06
N ALA A 95 1.15 -20.37 16.04
CA ALA A 95 0.35 -21.51 15.63
C ALA A 95 1.21 -22.72 15.20
N ALA A 96 2.28 -22.49 14.43
CA ALA A 96 3.25 -23.51 14.02
C ALA A 96 4.01 -24.12 15.21
N GLN A 97 4.22 -23.36 16.28
CA GLN A 97 4.82 -23.84 17.53
C GLN A 97 3.84 -24.67 18.38
N GLY A 98 2.55 -24.68 18.03
CA GLY A 98 1.50 -25.37 18.77
C GLY A 98 1.00 -24.61 20.01
N LEU A 99 1.16 -23.28 20.02
CA LEU A 99 0.69 -22.38 21.08
C LEU A 99 -0.82 -22.07 20.94
N GLU A 100 -1.33 -21.18 21.79
CA GLU A 100 -2.77 -20.88 21.89
C GLU A 100 -3.36 -20.33 20.58
N GLU A 101 -2.58 -19.62 19.77
CA GLU A 101 -2.99 -19.09 18.46
C GLU A 101 -3.46 -20.18 17.50
N LYS A 102 -2.99 -21.43 17.66
CA LYS A 102 -3.51 -22.59 16.89
C LYS A 102 -5.01 -22.79 17.13
N LYS A 103 -5.50 -22.43 18.32
CA LYS A 103 -6.90 -22.56 18.75
C LYS A 103 -7.70 -21.27 18.58
N GLN A 104 -7.19 -20.32 17.81
CA GLN A 104 -7.85 -19.02 17.60
C GLN A 104 -8.11 -18.77 16.12
N ILE A 105 -9.18 -18.04 15.85
CA ILE A 105 -9.53 -17.50 14.55
C ILE A 105 -8.68 -16.26 14.31
N LEU A 106 -7.91 -16.24 13.23
CA LEU A 106 -7.23 -15.02 12.78
C LEU A 106 -8.28 -14.03 12.27
N TYR A 107 -8.45 -12.89 12.93
CA TYR A 107 -9.49 -11.93 12.58
C TYR A 107 -8.89 -10.59 12.17
N LEU A 108 -9.14 -10.20 10.91
CA LEU A 108 -8.71 -8.91 10.38
C LEU A 108 -9.81 -7.86 10.61
N LEU A 109 -9.50 -6.85 11.42
CA LEU A 109 -10.40 -5.74 11.78
C LEU A 109 -9.93 -4.45 11.11
N GLY A 110 -10.80 -3.75 10.40
CA GLY A 110 -10.39 -2.50 9.73
C GLY A 110 -11.50 -1.87 8.92
N PRO A 111 -11.29 -0.65 8.40
CA PRO A 111 -12.27 0.01 7.56
C PRO A 111 -12.41 -0.65 6.17
N VAL A 112 -13.47 -0.27 5.45
CA VAL A 112 -13.76 -0.78 4.11
C VAL A 112 -12.68 -0.31 3.13
N GLY A 113 -12.06 -1.24 2.40
CA GLY A 113 -10.95 -0.88 1.51
C GLY A 113 -9.60 -0.69 2.21
N GLY A 114 -9.46 -1.06 3.49
CA GLY A 114 -8.18 -1.08 4.21
C GLY A 114 -7.23 -2.22 3.82
N GLY A 115 -7.57 -3.06 2.83
CA GLY A 115 -6.70 -4.14 2.35
C GLY A 115 -6.86 -5.50 3.04
N LYS A 116 -7.83 -5.67 3.94
CA LYS A 116 -8.12 -6.95 4.63
C LYS A 116 -8.32 -8.13 3.67
N SER A 117 -9.22 -7.97 2.69
CA SER A 117 -9.51 -9.01 1.70
C SER A 117 -8.30 -9.28 0.79
N SER A 118 -7.47 -8.27 0.54
CA SER A 118 -6.21 -8.45 -0.21
C SER A 118 -5.20 -9.31 0.57
N ILE A 119 -5.12 -9.14 1.89
CA ILE A 119 -4.30 -10.00 2.76
C ILE A 119 -4.86 -11.43 2.74
N ALA A 120 -6.18 -11.60 2.91
CA ALA A 120 -6.82 -12.92 2.87
C ALA A 120 -6.58 -13.64 1.54
N GLU A 121 -6.73 -12.94 0.42
CA GLU A 121 -6.43 -13.47 -0.91
C GLU A 121 -4.97 -13.87 -1.05
N ARG A 122 -4.05 -13.03 -0.55
CA ARG A 122 -2.62 -13.35 -0.58
C ARG A 122 -2.29 -14.59 0.25
N LEU A 123 -2.89 -14.76 1.43
CA LEU A 123 -2.68 -15.94 2.26
C LEU A 123 -3.18 -17.21 1.56
N LYS A 124 -4.35 -17.17 0.90
CA LYS A 124 -4.83 -18.30 0.10
C LYS A 124 -3.86 -18.67 -1.03
N GLN A 125 -3.35 -17.68 -1.77
CA GLN A 125 -2.34 -17.89 -2.82
C GLN A 125 -1.02 -18.48 -2.29
N LEU A 126 -0.62 -18.11 -1.06
CA LEU A 126 0.56 -18.67 -0.42
C LEU A 126 0.31 -20.12 0.00
N MET A 127 -0.88 -20.43 0.52
CA MET A 127 -1.25 -21.80 0.89
C MET A 127 -1.19 -22.77 -0.30
N GLU A 128 -1.52 -22.35 -1.52
CA GLU A 128 -1.42 -23.19 -2.74
C GLU A 128 0.03 -23.61 -3.08
N ARG A 129 1.06 -23.01 -2.46
CA ARG A 129 2.47 -23.28 -2.81
C ARG A 129 3.05 -24.52 -2.14
N VAL A 130 2.50 -24.93 -1.00
CA VAL A 130 3.06 -25.99 -0.16
C VAL A 130 2.07 -27.15 -0.11
N PRO A 131 2.46 -28.36 -0.53
CA PRO A 131 1.56 -29.52 -0.54
C PRO A 131 1.29 -30.04 0.87
N PHE A 132 0.29 -30.89 0.98
CA PHE A 132 -0.04 -31.66 2.18
C PHE A 132 -0.37 -33.10 1.82
N TYR A 133 -0.45 -33.95 2.85
CA TYR A 133 -0.74 -35.37 2.71
C TYR A 133 -2.10 -35.67 3.34
N SER A 134 -2.92 -36.45 2.63
CA SER A 134 -4.24 -36.85 3.11
C SER A 134 -4.55 -38.30 2.75
N LEU A 135 -5.49 -38.92 3.45
CA LEU A 135 -6.02 -40.22 3.05
C LEU A 135 -6.68 -40.13 1.66
N LYS A 136 -6.32 -41.08 0.78
CA LYS A 136 -6.87 -41.17 -0.57
C LYS A 136 -8.36 -41.44 -0.51
N GLY A 137 -9.15 -40.55 -1.12
CA GLY A 137 -10.60 -40.64 -1.14
C GLY A 137 -11.30 -40.01 0.07
N SER A 138 -10.56 -39.50 1.07
CA SER A 138 -11.18 -38.78 2.18
C SER A 138 -11.89 -37.52 1.67
N PRO A 139 -13.17 -37.33 2.01
CA PRO A 139 -13.94 -36.16 1.57
C PRO A 139 -13.61 -34.89 2.38
N VAL A 140 -12.84 -35.02 3.47
CA VAL A 140 -12.47 -33.94 4.38
C VAL A 140 -10.96 -33.74 4.45
N ASN A 141 -10.20 -34.24 3.47
CA ASN A 141 -8.75 -34.07 3.41
C ASN A 141 -8.04 -34.47 4.72
N GLU A 142 -8.49 -35.52 5.42
CA GLU A 142 -7.96 -35.85 6.75
C GLU A 142 -6.51 -36.36 6.71
N SER A 143 -5.77 -36.05 7.76
CA SER A 143 -4.36 -36.43 7.90
C SER A 143 -4.23 -37.95 8.05
N PRO A 144 -3.26 -38.60 7.37
CA PRO A 144 -2.98 -40.01 7.59
C PRO A 144 -2.60 -40.33 9.03
N LEU A 145 -2.05 -39.34 9.76
CA LEU A 145 -1.70 -39.49 11.17
C LEU A 145 -2.92 -39.66 12.09
N GLY A 146 -4.13 -39.32 11.63
CA GLY A 146 -5.36 -39.57 12.38
C GLY A 146 -5.72 -41.06 12.52
N LEU A 147 -5.03 -41.97 11.82
CA LEU A 147 -5.18 -43.42 11.97
C LEU A 147 -4.52 -43.99 13.24
N PHE A 148 -3.65 -43.22 13.88
CA PHE A 148 -2.83 -43.68 15.00
C PHE A 148 -3.32 -43.08 16.32
N ASP A 149 -3.28 -43.87 17.37
CA ASP A 149 -3.65 -43.43 18.70
C ASP A 149 -2.51 -42.64 19.38
N TYR A 150 -2.88 -41.58 20.10
CA TYR A 150 -1.92 -40.69 20.74
C TYR A 150 -1.11 -41.40 21.85
N ASP A 151 -1.74 -42.26 22.63
CA ASP A 151 -1.13 -42.92 23.80
C ASP A 151 -0.50 -44.26 23.43
N GLU A 152 -1.16 -45.05 22.58
CA GLU A 152 -0.70 -46.39 22.19
C GLU A 152 0.39 -46.35 21.11
N ASP A 153 0.16 -45.62 20.01
CA ASP A 153 1.06 -45.58 18.85
C ASP A 153 2.09 -44.44 18.93
N GLY A 154 1.79 -43.38 19.68
CA GLY A 154 2.63 -42.19 19.81
C GLY A 154 4.09 -42.46 20.19
N PRO A 155 4.38 -43.28 21.22
CA PRO A 155 5.76 -43.64 21.57
C PRO A 155 6.50 -44.33 20.41
N VAL A 156 5.82 -45.21 19.68
CA VAL A 156 6.40 -45.98 18.57
C VAL A 156 6.71 -45.06 17.38
N LEU A 157 5.80 -44.16 17.03
CA LEU A 157 5.99 -43.21 15.94
C LEU A 157 7.13 -42.21 16.22
N GLU A 158 7.25 -41.77 17.46
CA GLU A 158 8.31 -40.88 17.91
C GLU A 158 9.69 -41.57 17.86
N GLU A 159 9.79 -42.82 18.30
CA GLU A 159 11.05 -43.58 18.29
C GLU A 159 11.47 -44.01 16.87
N GLN A 160 10.53 -44.55 16.07
CA GLN A 160 10.86 -45.17 14.79
C GLN A 160 10.94 -44.18 13.61
N TYR A 161 10.05 -43.19 13.61
CA TYR A 161 9.87 -42.25 12.50
C TYR A 161 10.16 -40.79 12.88
N GLY A 162 10.44 -40.51 14.16
CA GLY A 162 10.77 -39.15 14.60
C GLY A 162 9.57 -38.20 14.60
N ILE A 163 8.34 -38.71 14.56
CA ILE A 163 7.11 -37.89 14.52
C ILE A 163 6.73 -37.51 15.96
N PRO A 164 6.76 -36.22 16.35
CA PRO A 164 6.40 -35.84 17.71
C PRO A 164 4.92 -36.08 17.99
N ARG A 165 4.57 -36.51 19.20
CA ARG A 165 3.17 -36.83 19.58
C ARG A 165 2.19 -35.67 19.40
N ARG A 166 2.66 -34.42 19.40
CA ARG A 166 1.81 -33.24 19.19
C ARG A 166 1.06 -33.23 17.85
N TYR A 167 1.50 -34.02 16.87
CA TYR A 167 0.86 -34.16 15.55
C TYR A 167 -0.22 -35.26 15.51
N LEU A 168 -0.37 -36.07 16.56
CA LEU A 168 -1.32 -37.20 16.63
C LEU A 168 -2.64 -36.84 17.34
N LYS A 169 -3.05 -35.56 17.29
CA LYS A 169 -4.25 -35.07 18.01
C LYS A 169 -5.54 -35.13 17.21
N SER A 170 -5.46 -35.54 15.95
CA SER A 170 -6.60 -35.61 15.03
C SER A 170 -7.39 -36.89 15.26
N ILE A 171 -8.71 -36.82 15.15
CA ILE A 171 -9.59 -37.99 15.22
C ILE A 171 -9.91 -38.52 13.82
N LEU A 172 -10.35 -39.78 13.74
CA LEU A 172 -10.87 -40.33 12.48
C LEU A 172 -12.21 -39.68 12.11
N SER A 173 -12.37 -39.34 10.84
CA SER A 173 -13.66 -38.91 10.32
C SER A 173 -14.67 -40.07 10.28
N PRO A 174 -15.99 -39.81 10.25
CA PRO A 174 -16.98 -40.88 10.09
C PRO A 174 -16.75 -41.71 8.81
N TRP A 175 -16.21 -41.09 7.75
CA TRP A 175 -15.82 -41.78 6.53
C TRP A 175 -14.66 -42.73 6.78
N ALA A 176 -13.60 -42.30 7.47
CA ALA A 176 -12.45 -43.16 7.74
C ALA A 176 -12.79 -44.29 8.72
N VAL A 177 -13.64 -44.03 9.72
CA VAL A 177 -14.18 -45.07 10.61
C VAL A 177 -14.91 -46.15 9.80
N LYS A 178 -15.79 -45.75 8.87
CA LYS A 178 -16.48 -46.70 7.97
C LYS A 178 -15.49 -47.54 7.15
N ARG A 179 -14.48 -46.90 6.53
CA ARG A 179 -13.45 -47.60 5.76
C ARG A 179 -12.59 -48.54 6.61
N LEU A 180 -12.26 -48.15 7.84
CA LEU A 180 -11.51 -48.99 8.77
C LEU A 180 -12.26 -50.29 9.09
N HIS A 181 -13.58 -50.19 9.32
CA HIS A 181 -14.44 -51.37 9.49
C HIS A 181 -14.49 -52.25 8.24
N GLU A 182 -14.69 -51.68 7.05
CA GLU A 182 -14.66 -52.41 5.78
C GLU A 182 -13.30 -53.10 5.51
N TYR A 183 -12.22 -52.52 6.04
CA TYR A 183 -10.87 -53.06 5.95
C TYR A 183 -10.56 -54.11 7.01
N ASN A 184 -11.50 -54.41 7.91
CA ASN A 184 -11.34 -55.28 9.09
C ASN A 184 -10.20 -54.82 10.00
N GLY A 185 -10.04 -53.51 10.18
CA GLY A 185 -8.99 -52.91 11.02
C GLY A 185 -7.60 -52.85 10.37
N ASP A 186 -7.44 -53.32 9.13
CA ASP A 186 -6.13 -53.29 8.46
C ASP A 186 -5.83 -51.90 7.87
N ILE A 187 -5.11 -51.08 8.65
CA ILE A 187 -4.73 -49.72 8.25
C ILE A 187 -3.82 -49.68 7.01
N ARG A 188 -3.14 -50.78 6.65
CA ARG A 188 -2.27 -50.85 5.46
C ARG A 188 -3.04 -50.77 4.14
N LYS A 189 -4.36 -50.97 4.18
CA LYS A 189 -5.24 -50.79 3.02
C LYS A 189 -5.51 -49.32 2.71
N PHE A 190 -5.30 -48.42 3.67
CA PHE A 190 -5.34 -46.98 3.39
C PHE A 190 -4.16 -46.58 2.50
N ARG A 191 -4.45 -45.69 1.57
CA ARG A 191 -3.46 -45.05 0.70
C ARG A 191 -3.38 -43.59 1.05
N VAL A 192 -2.19 -43.02 0.94
CA VAL A 192 -1.93 -41.60 1.17
C VAL A 192 -1.70 -40.92 -0.16
N VAL A 193 -2.21 -39.71 -0.33
CA VAL A 193 -1.96 -38.89 -1.51
C VAL A 193 -1.34 -37.56 -1.12
N ARG A 194 -0.30 -37.17 -1.86
CA ARG A 194 0.23 -35.81 -1.81
C ARG A 194 -0.62 -34.92 -2.70
N ARG A 195 -1.13 -33.84 -2.12
CA ARG A 195 -2.03 -32.88 -2.79
C ARG A 195 -1.56 -31.46 -2.56
N TYR A 196 -1.79 -30.60 -3.55
CA TYR A 196 -1.62 -29.16 -3.40
C TYR A 196 -2.95 -28.53 -3.00
N PRO A 197 -2.98 -27.63 -2.00
CA PRO A 197 -4.14 -26.82 -1.74
C PRO A 197 -4.56 -26.06 -3.01
N SER A 198 -5.85 -25.88 -3.22
CA SER A 198 -6.38 -25.23 -4.41
C SER A 198 -7.61 -24.41 -4.10
N ILE A 199 -7.55 -23.11 -4.42
CA ILE A 199 -8.70 -22.20 -4.34
C ILE A 199 -9.77 -22.63 -5.35
N LEU A 200 -9.35 -22.95 -6.58
CA LEU A 200 -10.25 -23.28 -7.69
C LEU A 200 -10.99 -24.60 -7.47
N ARG A 201 -10.31 -25.62 -6.92
CA ARG A 201 -10.90 -26.94 -6.67
C ARG A 201 -11.47 -27.09 -5.26
N GLN A 202 -11.34 -26.07 -4.41
CA GLN A 202 -11.72 -26.09 -3.01
C GLN A 202 -11.07 -27.26 -2.22
N ILE A 203 -9.77 -27.47 -2.43
CA ILE A 203 -8.99 -28.51 -1.73
C ILE A 203 -8.12 -27.81 -0.69
N GLY A 204 -8.38 -28.03 0.60
CA GLY A 204 -7.67 -27.38 1.70
C GLY A 204 -7.89 -25.87 1.78
N ILE A 205 -8.57 -25.23 0.82
CA ILE A 205 -8.90 -23.81 0.85
C ILE A 205 -10.38 -23.66 0.53
N ALA A 206 -11.12 -23.02 1.42
CA ALA A 206 -12.53 -22.72 1.19
C ALA A 206 -12.86 -21.29 1.60
N LYS A 207 -13.92 -20.77 1.01
CA LYS A 207 -14.48 -19.46 1.33
C LYS A 207 -15.95 -19.65 1.66
N THR A 208 -16.36 -19.14 2.80
CA THR A 208 -17.75 -19.13 3.27
C THR A 208 -18.20 -17.70 3.50
N GLU A 209 -19.41 -17.40 3.05
CA GLU A 209 -20.06 -16.10 3.23
C GLU A 209 -21.38 -16.33 3.98
N PRO A 210 -21.86 -15.35 4.76
CA PRO A 210 -23.16 -15.44 5.39
C PRO A 210 -24.27 -15.46 4.33
N GLY A 211 -25.18 -16.41 4.46
CA GLY A 211 -26.44 -16.41 3.70
C GLY A 211 -27.45 -15.43 4.30
N ASP A 212 -28.64 -15.33 3.70
CA ASP A 212 -29.74 -14.53 4.27
C ASP A 212 -30.09 -15.00 5.68
N GLU A 213 -30.33 -14.06 6.62
CA GLU A 213 -30.61 -14.35 8.04
C GLU A 213 -31.73 -15.39 8.25
N ASN A 214 -32.70 -15.44 7.32
CA ASN A 214 -33.84 -16.35 7.38
C ASN A 214 -33.57 -17.76 6.85
N ASN A 215 -32.54 -17.94 6.02
CA ASN A 215 -32.23 -19.19 5.32
C ASN A 215 -30.81 -19.70 5.59
N GLN A 216 -30.07 -19.06 6.50
CA GLN A 216 -28.70 -19.45 6.78
C GLN A 216 -28.67 -20.72 7.63
N ASP A 217 -28.34 -21.82 6.97
CA ASP A 217 -28.16 -23.13 7.56
C ASP A 217 -26.68 -23.36 7.91
N ILE A 218 -26.44 -24.02 9.05
CA ILE A 218 -25.13 -24.45 9.53
C ILE A 218 -24.40 -25.34 8.51
N SER A 219 -25.15 -25.95 7.60
CA SER A 219 -24.64 -26.82 6.54
C SER A 219 -23.62 -26.15 5.61
N SER A 220 -23.64 -24.82 5.50
CA SER A 220 -22.61 -24.05 4.79
C SER A 220 -21.20 -24.22 5.39
N LEU A 221 -21.09 -24.51 6.69
CA LEU A 221 -19.83 -24.77 7.38
C LEU A 221 -19.56 -26.25 7.57
N VAL A 222 -20.57 -27.03 7.97
CA VAL A 222 -20.36 -28.41 8.42
C VAL A 222 -20.74 -29.47 7.38
N GLY A 223 -21.46 -29.11 6.32
CA GLY A 223 -22.04 -30.05 5.36
C GLY A 223 -23.47 -30.47 5.72
N LYS A 224 -24.05 -31.37 4.94
CA LYS A 224 -25.41 -31.90 5.17
C LYS A 224 -25.61 -33.28 4.59
N VAL A 225 -26.64 -33.99 5.02
CA VAL A 225 -27.02 -35.27 4.42
C VAL A 225 -27.54 -35.05 2.98
N ASP A 226 -27.09 -35.87 2.03
CA ASP A 226 -27.60 -35.88 0.66
C ASP A 226 -28.85 -36.74 0.55
N ILE A 227 -30.01 -36.08 0.44
CA ILE A 227 -31.33 -36.73 0.35
C ILE A 227 -31.37 -37.77 -0.78
N ARG A 228 -30.63 -37.57 -1.88
CA ARG A 228 -30.61 -38.50 -3.02
C ARG A 228 -29.94 -39.82 -2.67
N LYS A 229 -29.03 -39.83 -1.69
CA LYS A 229 -28.32 -41.02 -1.25
C LYS A 229 -29.08 -41.82 -0.20
N LEU A 230 -30.16 -41.25 0.36
CA LEU A 230 -30.99 -41.91 1.36
C LEU A 230 -31.79 -43.11 0.83
N GLU A 231 -31.89 -43.24 -0.50
CA GLU A 231 -32.43 -44.46 -1.12
C GLU A 231 -31.51 -45.67 -0.91
N THR A 232 -30.21 -45.45 -0.77
CA THR A 232 -29.18 -46.52 -0.69
C THR A 232 -28.54 -46.61 0.69
N TYR A 233 -28.41 -45.50 1.40
CA TYR A 233 -27.70 -45.39 2.67
C TYR A 233 -28.60 -44.80 3.76
N SER A 234 -28.36 -45.13 5.03
CA SER A 234 -29.07 -44.52 6.14
C SER A 234 -28.64 -43.07 6.35
N GLN A 235 -29.45 -42.29 7.09
CA GLN A 235 -29.20 -40.86 7.33
C GLN A 235 -27.89 -40.59 8.08
N ASP A 236 -27.49 -41.51 8.95
CA ASP A 236 -26.26 -41.49 9.74
C ASP A 236 -25.05 -42.11 9.01
N ASP A 237 -25.23 -42.64 7.80
CA ASP A 237 -24.15 -43.25 7.03
C ASP A 237 -23.19 -42.18 6.46
N ALA A 238 -21.89 -42.40 6.63
CA ALA A 238 -20.87 -41.49 6.14
C ALA A 238 -20.87 -41.27 4.62
N ASP A 239 -21.30 -42.25 3.83
CA ASP A 239 -21.39 -42.13 2.38
C ASP A 239 -22.64 -41.35 1.93
N ALA A 240 -23.67 -41.24 2.78
CA ALA A 240 -24.83 -40.39 2.57
C ALA A 240 -24.53 -38.90 2.85
N TYR A 241 -23.46 -38.61 3.59
CA TYR A 241 -23.12 -37.25 4.00
C TYR A 241 -22.42 -36.46 2.88
N SER A 242 -22.92 -35.26 2.60
CA SER A 242 -22.26 -34.29 1.72
C SER A 242 -21.34 -33.40 2.55
N TYR A 243 -20.05 -33.71 2.51
CA TYR A 243 -18.96 -32.95 3.12
C TYR A 243 -18.62 -31.65 2.37
N SER A 244 -19.63 -30.95 1.87
CA SER A 244 -19.49 -29.70 1.10
C SER A 244 -19.34 -28.45 1.97
N GLY A 245 -19.30 -28.61 3.29
CA GLY A 245 -19.15 -27.49 4.23
C GLY A 245 -17.76 -26.87 4.20
N GLY A 246 -17.66 -25.58 4.51
CA GLY A 246 -16.39 -24.85 4.52
C GLY A 246 -15.31 -25.49 5.41
N LEU A 247 -15.67 -25.98 6.61
CA LEU A 247 -14.73 -26.67 7.52
C LEU A 247 -14.26 -28.01 6.95
N CYS A 248 -15.13 -28.74 6.25
CA CYS A 248 -14.77 -29.99 5.57
C CYS A 248 -13.73 -29.76 4.47
N LEU A 249 -14.00 -28.78 3.59
CA LEU A 249 -13.18 -28.50 2.41
C LEU A 249 -11.84 -27.85 2.78
N ALA A 250 -11.83 -26.97 3.78
CA ALA A 250 -10.64 -26.25 4.25
C ALA A 250 -9.80 -27.00 5.29
N ASN A 251 -10.17 -28.22 5.65
CA ASN A 251 -9.36 -29.01 6.58
C ASN A 251 -7.93 -29.16 6.04
N GLN A 252 -6.95 -29.13 6.95
CA GLN A 252 -5.53 -29.01 6.63
C GLN A 252 -5.19 -27.78 5.76
N GLY A 253 -5.94 -26.70 5.80
CA GLY A 253 -5.51 -25.49 5.09
C GLY A 253 -6.13 -24.22 5.64
N LEU A 254 -6.87 -23.48 4.83
CA LEU A 254 -7.36 -22.13 5.16
C LEU A 254 -8.85 -21.96 4.82
N LEU A 255 -9.66 -21.70 5.84
CA LEU A 255 -11.06 -21.29 5.71
C LEU A 255 -11.14 -19.76 5.81
N GLU A 256 -11.60 -19.09 4.76
CA GLU A 256 -11.98 -17.67 4.82
C GLU A 256 -13.47 -17.54 5.14
N PHE A 257 -13.82 -16.98 6.30
CA PHE A 257 -15.19 -16.61 6.66
C PHE A 257 -15.36 -15.09 6.54
N VAL A 258 -15.94 -14.66 5.43
CA VAL A 258 -16.22 -13.25 5.13
C VAL A 258 -17.37 -12.75 6.00
N GLU A 259 -17.22 -11.58 6.63
CA GLU A 259 -18.30 -10.93 7.39
C GLU A 259 -18.97 -11.86 8.43
N MET A 260 -18.15 -12.69 9.08
CA MET A 260 -18.58 -13.74 10.03
C MET A 260 -19.64 -13.28 11.04
N PHE A 261 -19.57 -12.04 11.53
CA PHE A 261 -20.48 -11.52 12.54
C PHE A 261 -21.88 -11.16 12.04
N LYS A 262 -22.13 -11.20 10.74
CA LYS A 262 -23.50 -11.15 10.20
C LYS A 262 -24.21 -12.49 10.34
N ALA A 263 -23.48 -13.58 10.51
CA ALA A 263 -24.08 -14.89 10.70
C ALA A 263 -24.71 -15.01 12.10
N PRO A 264 -25.85 -15.70 12.25
CA PRO A 264 -26.42 -16.02 13.55
C PRO A 264 -25.43 -16.78 14.44
N ILE A 265 -25.45 -16.53 15.76
CA ILE A 265 -24.51 -17.17 16.71
C ILE A 265 -24.49 -18.70 16.62
N LYS A 266 -25.63 -19.32 16.32
CA LYS A 266 -25.75 -20.77 16.15
C LYS A 266 -24.86 -21.32 15.02
N VAL A 267 -24.68 -20.55 13.96
CA VAL A 267 -23.81 -20.87 12.83
C VAL A 267 -22.33 -20.78 13.23
N LEU A 268 -22.00 -19.99 14.24
CA LEU A 268 -20.63 -19.82 14.71
C LEU A 268 -20.18 -20.91 15.69
N HIS A 269 -21.10 -21.65 16.32
CA HIS A 269 -20.75 -22.69 17.29
C HIS A 269 -19.81 -23.79 16.77
N PRO A 270 -19.96 -24.32 15.53
CA PRO A 270 -19.01 -25.28 14.98
C PRO A 270 -17.57 -24.76 14.91
N LEU A 271 -17.36 -23.44 14.80
CA LEU A 271 -16.02 -22.85 14.79
C LEU A 271 -15.35 -22.97 16.16
N LEU A 272 -16.11 -22.89 17.25
CA LEU A 272 -15.59 -23.03 18.61
C LEU A 272 -15.04 -24.44 18.85
N THR A 273 -15.81 -25.46 18.48
CA THR A 273 -15.37 -26.85 18.63
C THR A 273 -14.20 -27.13 17.69
N ALA A 274 -14.25 -26.62 16.45
CA ALA A 274 -13.18 -26.81 15.47
C ALA A 274 -11.84 -26.24 15.95
N THR A 275 -11.83 -25.05 16.56
CA THR A 275 -10.60 -24.45 17.08
C THR A 275 -10.15 -25.02 18.41
N GLN A 276 -11.08 -25.41 19.30
CA GLN A 276 -10.76 -25.91 20.64
C GLN A 276 -10.39 -27.39 20.67
N GLU A 277 -11.17 -28.22 20.00
CA GLU A 277 -11.10 -29.69 20.06
C GLU A 277 -10.45 -30.30 18.80
N GLY A 278 -10.20 -29.49 17.77
CA GLY A 278 -9.70 -29.99 16.48
C GLY A 278 -10.72 -30.84 15.72
N ASN A 279 -12.00 -30.69 16.04
CA ASN A 279 -13.10 -31.38 15.38
C ASN A 279 -14.43 -30.61 15.50
N PHE A 280 -15.41 -30.95 14.68
CA PHE A 280 -16.74 -30.36 14.74
C PHE A 280 -17.80 -31.42 14.43
N LYS A 281 -19.03 -31.21 14.89
CA LYS A 281 -20.15 -32.11 14.59
C LYS A 281 -20.82 -31.72 13.28
N GLY A 282 -21.17 -32.73 12.49
CA GLY A 282 -22.04 -32.55 11.34
C GLY A 282 -23.48 -32.21 11.74
N THR A 283 -24.32 -31.97 10.73
CA THR A 283 -25.77 -31.85 10.89
C THR A 283 -26.40 -33.17 11.35
N GLU A 284 -27.57 -33.10 12.00
CA GLU A 284 -28.46 -34.26 12.21
C GLU A 284 -27.83 -35.44 13.01
N GLY A 285 -27.03 -35.14 14.04
CA GLY A 285 -26.48 -36.18 14.94
C GLY A 285 -25.31 -36.97 14.37
N PHE A 286 -24.78 -36.53 13.23
CA PHE A 286 -23.60 -37.11 12.58
C PHE A 286 -22.35 -37.01 13.45
N GLY A 287 -21.44 -37.98 13.30
CA GLY A 287 -20.21 -38.08 14.09
C GLY A 287 -19.29 -36.86 13.97
N ALA A 288 -18.33 -36.75 14.89
CA ALA A 288 -17.34 -35.68 14.87
C ALA A 288 -16.41 -35.81 13.66
N ILE A 289 -16.17 -34.70 12.97
CA ILE A 289 -15.32 -34.59 11.78
C ILE A 289 -14.05 -33.83 12.16
N PRO A 290 -12.85 -34.34 11.85
CA PRO A 290 -11.58 -33.69 12.20
C PRO A 290 -11.39 -32.36 11.47
N PHE A 291 -10.73 -31.41 12.12
CA PHE A 291 -10.32 -30.13 11.57
C PHE A 291 -8.96 -29.67 12.14
N ASP A 292 -7.96 -29.64 11.26
CA ASP A 292 -6.59 -29.16 11.52
C ASP A 292 -6.21 -27.97 10.61
N GLY A 293 -7.21 -27.19 10.18
CA GLY A 293 -7.04 -26.00 9.36
C GLY A 293 -6.91 -24.70 10.16
N VAL A 294 -6.64 -23.60 9.46
CA VAL A 294 -6.66 -22.23 9.99
C VAL A 294 -7.95 -21.54 9.56
N ILE A 295 -8.60 -20.85 10.50
CA ILE A 295 -9.80 -20.06 10.22
C ILE A 295 -9.40 -18.58 10.19
N LEU A 296 -9.69 -17.93 9.06
CA LEU A 296 -9.47 -16.51 8.82
C LEU A 296 -10.82 -15.82 8.66
N ALA A 297 -11.08 -14.83 9.50
CA ALA A 297 -12.26 -13.99 9.38
C ALA A 297 -11.87 -12.53 9.16
N HIS A 298 -12.75 -11.74 8.54
CA HIS A 298 -12.57 -10.30 8.46
C HIS A 298 -13.92 -9.58 8.44
N SER A 299 -13.97 -8.40 9.05
CA SER A 299 -15.20 -7.61 9.13
C SER A 299 -14.90 -6.12 9.34
N ASN A 300 -15.93 -5.29 9.38
CA ASN A 300 -15.79 -3.85 9.67
C ASN A 300 -15.88 -3.56 11.19
N GLU A 301 -15.56 -2.31 11.56
CA GLU A 301 -15.53 -1.89 12.97
C GLU A 301 -16.91 -1.83 13.62
N SER A 302 -17.96 -1.45 12.88
CA SER A 302 -19.33 -1.43 13.38
C SER A 302 -19.82 -2.82 13.79
N GLU A 303 -19.55 -3.84 12.96
CA GLU A 303 -19.88 -5.24 13.22
C GLU A 303 -19.13 -5.77 14.43
N TRP A 304 -17.83 -5.47 14.52
CA TRP A 304 -17.02 -5.85 15.67
C TRP A 304 -17.54 -5.23 16.98
N LYS A 305 -17.85 -3.92 16.98
CA LYS A 305 -18.40 -3.24 18.16
C LYS A 305 -19.73 -3.85 18.58
N ALA A 306 -20.64 -4.09 17.63
CA ALA A 306 -21.92 -4.74 17.90
C ALA A 306 -21.74 -6.16 18.47
N PHE A 307 -20.84 -6.95 17.88
CA PHE A 307 -20.54 -8.31 18.30
C PHE A 307 -19.90 -8.37 19.70
N ARG A 308 -18.90 -7.52 19.96
CA ARG A 308 -18.17 -7.45 21.23
C ARG A 308 -19.05 -7.00 22.40
N ASN A 309 -20.00 -6.10 22.16
CA ASN A 309 -20.88 -5.59 23.20
C ASN A 309 -21.98 -6.59 23.61
N ASN A 310 -22.17 -7.67 22.85
CA ASN A 310 -23.16 -8.70 23.15
C ASN A 310 -22.56 -9.80 24.05
N LYS A 311 -23.02 -9.89 25.29
CA LYS A 311 -22.53 -10.86 26.30
C LYS A 311 -22.70 -12.33 25.87
N ASN A 312 -23.67 -12.64 25.00
CA ASN A 312 -23.85 -14.01 24.51
C ASN A 312 -22.67 -14.51 23.67
N ASN A 313 -21.82 -13.60 23.19
CA ASN A 313 -20.68 -13.89 22.32
C ASN A 313 -19.35 -14.06 23.08
N GLU A 314 -19.34 -13.99 24.41
CA GLU A 314 -18.12 -13.99 25.24
C GLU A 314 -17.19 -15.18 24.92
N ALA A 315 -17.76 -16.38 24.79
CA ALA A 315 -16.99 -17.59 24.44
C ALA A 315 -16.29 -17.52 23.07
N LEU A 316 -16.82 -16.75 22.11
CA LEU A 316 -16.19 -16.53 20.81
C LEU A 316 -15.09 -15.47 20.87
N LEU A 317 -15.19 -14.49 21.76
CA LEU A 317 -14.20 -13.41 21.87
C LEU A 317 -12.83 -13.94 22.28
N ASP A 318 -12.77 -14.89 23.22
CA ASP A 318 -11.51 -15.52 23.65
C ASP A 318 -10.84 -16.36 22.54
N ARG A 319 -11.62 -16.75 21.53
CA ARG A 319 -11.18 -17.55 20.38
C ARG A 319 -10.79 -16.71 19.18
N ILE A 320 -10.66 -15.39 19.33
CA ILE A 320 -10.35 -14.49 18.22
C ILE A 320 -9.00 -13.80 18.46
N PHE A 321 -8.07 -13.98 17.52
CA PHE A 321 -6.83 -13.23 17.44
C PHE A 321 -7.05 -11.99 16.54
N VAL A 322 -7.21 -10.82 17.15
CA VAL A 322 -7.53 -9.58 16.42
C VAL A 322 -6.26 -8.94 15.85
N VAL A 323 -6.21 -8.76 14.53
CA VAL A 323 -5.23 -7.92 13.84
C VAL A 323 -5.93 -6.70 13.27
N LYS A 324 -5.59 -5.52 13.77
CA LYS A 324 -6.08 -4.25 13.20
C LYS A 324 -5.36 -3.95 11.89
N VAL A 325 -6.14 -3.57 10.87
CA VAL A 325 -5.70 -3.22 9.51
C VAL A 325 -6.19 -1.81 9.18
N PRO A 326 -5.49 -0.75 9.66
CA PRO A 326 -5.85 0.63 9.37
C PRO A 326 -5.55 0.99 7.91
N TYR A 327 -6.08 2.12 7.44
CA TYR A 327 -5.63 2.71 6.18
C TYR A 327 -4.17 3.15 6.26
N CYS A 328 -3.52 3.28 5.10
CA CYS A 328 -2.17 3.82 5.04
C CYS A 328 -2.16 5.29 5.50
N LEU A 329 -1.24 5.61 6.39
CA LEU A 329 -1.08 6.94 6.98
C LEU A 329 0.14 7.69 6.43
N ARG A 330 0.86 7.08 5.49
CA ARG A 330 2.05 7.63 4.84
C ARG A 330 1.73 7.90 3.39
N TYR A 331 1.71 9.18 3.03
CA TYR A 331 1.27 9.57 1.69
C TYR A 331 2.22 9.01 0.60
N GLY A 332 3.51 8.85 0.89
CA GLY A 332 4.46 8.24 -0.04
C GLY A 332 4.19 6.76 -0.30
N GLU A 333 3.70 6.04 0.70
CA GLU A 333 3.26 4.64 0.53
C GLU A 333 1.88 4.56 -0.16
N GLU A 334 0.97 5.50 0.12
CA GLU A 334 -0.33 5.61 -0.57
C GLU A 334 -0.16 5.90 -2.07
N ILE A 335 0.84 6.70 -2.48
CA ILE A 335 1.17 6.90 -3.90
C ILE A 335 1.48 5.57 -4.58
N LYS A 336 2.30 4.71 -3.96
CA LYS A 336 2.63 3.39 -4.51
C LYS A 336 1.42 2.47 -4.62
N ILE A 337 0.44 2.61 -3.71
CA ILE A 337 -0.85 1.91 -3.81
C ILE A 337 -1.58 2.35 -5.08
N TYR A 338 -1.65 3.66 -5.36
CA TYR A 338 -2.29 4.16 -6.58
C TYR A 338 -1.53 3.77 -7.85
N GLU A 339 -0.20 3.84 -7.86
CA GLU A 339 0.63 3.37 -8.97
C GLU A 339 0.38 1.90 -9.28
N LYS A 340 0.30 1.05 -8.24
CA LYS A 340 -0.04 -0.38 -8.38
C LYS A 340 -1.41 -0.56 -9.03
N LEU A 341 -2.43 0.18 -8.58
CA LEU A 341 -3.79 0.08 -9.11
C LEU A 341 -3.86 0.56 -10.57
N LEU A 342 -3.14 1.63 -10.91
CA LEU A 342 -3.07 2.17 -12.26
C LEU A 342 -2.33 1.23 -13.22
N ARG A 343 -1.21 0.61 -12.79
CA ARG A 343 -0.45 -0.37 -13.58
C ARG A 343 -1.30 -1.58 -14.00
N ASN A 344 -2.28 -1.95 -13.19
CA ASN A 344 -3.19 -3.06 -13.47
C ASN A 344 -4.44 -2.63 -14.27
N SER A 345 -4.45 -1.42 -14.83
CA SER A 345 -5.57 -0.85 -15.59
C SER A 345 -5.13 -0.35 -16.96
N SER A 346 -6.09 -0.04 -17.85
CA SER A 346 -5.81 0.60 -19.15
C SER A 346 -5.26 2.02 -19.02
N LEU A 347 -5.24 2.59 -17.81
CA LEU A 347 -4.68 3.92 -17.54
C LEU A 347 -3.17 3.88 -17.25
N ALA A 348 -2.52 2.71 -17.31
CA ALA A 348 -1.09 2.57 -17.04
C ALA A 348 -0.20 3.45 -17.93
N GLU A 349 -0.61 3.66 -19.18
CA GLU A 349 0.12 4.46 -20.18
C GLU A 349 -0.41 5.91 -20.28
N ALA A 350 -1.49 6.24 -19.56
CA ALA A 350 -2.10 7.56 -19.62
C ALA A 350 -1.21 8.61 -18.94
N VAL A 351 -1.14 9.80 -19.52
CA VAL A 351 -0.31 10.89 -18.99
C VAL A 351 -0.86 11.35 -17.64
N CYS A 352 -0.04 11.27 -16.60
CA CYS A 352 -0.37 11.72 -15.26
C CYS A 352 0.55 12.88 -14.89
N ALA A 353 0.00 14.09 -14.85
CA ALA A 353 0.77 15.29 -14.55
C ALA A 353 1.44 15.17 -13.16
N PRO A 354 2.70 15.62 -13.03
CA PRO A 354 3.41 15.62 -11.75
C PRO A 354 2.61 16.22 -10.61
N GLY A 355 2.65 15.56 -9.45
CA GLY A 355 1.93 15.98 -8.26
C GLY A 355 0.48 15.50 -8.16
N THR A 356 -0.12 14.94 -9.22
CA THR A 356 -1.52 14.46 -9.18
C THR A 356 -1.72 13.33 -8.16
N LEU A 357 -0.92 12.25 -8.25
CA LEU A 357 -1.01 11.14 -7.29
C LEU A 357 -0.65 11.58 -5.88
N LYS A 358 0.37 12.45 -5.75
CA LYS A 358 0.78 13.01 -4.46
C LYS A 358 -0.34 13.82 -3.81
N MET A 359 -1.02 14.68 -4.55
CA MET A 359 -2.15 15.47 -4.04
C MET A 359 -3.31 14.57 -3.60
N MET A 360 -3.66 13.54 -4.39
CA MET A 360 -4.69 12.58 -3.99
C MET A 360 -4.29 11.79 -2.73
N ALA A 361 -3.02 11.40 -2.62
CA ALA A 361 -2.50 10.68 -1.47
C ALA A 361 -2.50 11.55 -0.20
N GLN A 362 -2.08 12.81 -0.32
CA GLN A 362 -2.13 13.78 0.76
C GLN A 362 -3.57 14.04 1.20
N MET A 363 -4.50 14.22 0.26
CA MET A 363 -5.93 14.37 0.58
C MET A 363 -6.44 13.16 1.37
N ALA A 364 -6.21 11.95 0.86
CA ALA A 364 -6.66 10.74 1.53
C ALA A 364 -6.07 10.61 2.94
N VAL A 365 -4.76 10.83 3.11
CA VAL A 365 -4.10 10.74 4.42
C VAL A 365 -4.60 11.81 5.39
N LEU A 366 -4.79 13.06 4.96
CA LEU A 366 -5.35 14.13 5.81
C LEU A 366 -6.71 13.74 6.38
N THR A 367 -7.55 13.05 5.60
CA THR A 367 -8.86 12.58 6.10
C THR A 367 -8.78 11.44 7.12
N ARG A 368 -7.65 10.74 7.23
CA ARG A 368 -7.44 9.55 8.06
C ARG A 368 -6.72 9.85 9.39
N LEU A 369 -6.13 11.04 9.51
CA LEU A 369 -5.37 11.47 10.68
C LEU A 369 -6.27 12.15 11.71
N HIS A 370 -6.04 11.84 12.99
CA HIS A 370 -6.66 12.57 14.09
C HIS A 370 -6.00 13.95 14.25
N GLU A 371 -6.81 14.96 14.58
CA GLU A 371 -6.34 16.32 14.81
C GLU A 371 -5.39 16.40 16.00
N PRO A 372 -4.15 16.92 15.80
CA PRO A 372 -3.24 17.16 16.90
C PRO A 372 -3.55 18.49 17.61
N GLU A 373 -3.33 18.55 18.92
CA GLU A 373 -3.64 19.76 19.73
C GLU A 373 -2.71 20.94 19.44
N ASN A 374 -1.43 20.69 19.19
CA ASN A 374 -0.38 21.72 19.25
C ASN A 374 0.24 22.09 17.90
N SER A 375 -0.15 21.44 16.80
CA SER A 375 0.51 21.58 15.49
C SER A 375 -0.51 21.49 14.35
N SER A 376 -0.13 21.82 13.12
CA SER A 376 -1.03 21.60 11.97
C SER A 376 -1.18 20.11 11.63
N LEU A 377 -2.35 19.72 11.11
CA LEU A 377 -2.58 18.35 10.62
C LEU A 377 -1.65 17.99 9.45
N PHE A 378 -1.31 18.99 8.63
CA PHE A 378 -0.37 18.81 7.52
C PHE A 378 1.05 18.52 8.01
N SER A 379 1.50 19.19 9.08
CA SER A 379 2.80 18.92 9.71
C SER A 379 2.84 17.47 10.24
N LYS A 380 1.77 17.02 10.90
CA LYS A 380 1.64 15.62 11.35
C LYS A 380 1.74 14.63 10.18
N MET A 381 1.05 14.89 9.07
CA MET A 381 1.13 14.06 7.86
C MET A 381 2.56 13.96 7.31
N GLN A 382 3.29 15.07 7.24
CA GLN A 382 4.68 15.08 6.78
C GLN A 382 5.61 14.31 7.72
N VAL A 383 5.44 14.45 9.04
CA VAL A 383 6.19 13.66 10.03
C VAL A 383 5.92 12.17 9.89
N TYR A 384 4.67 11.77 9.62
CA TYR A 384 4.32 10.38 9.37
C TYR A 384 5.03 9.82 8.13
N ASP A 385 5.16 10.63 7.09
CA ASP A 385 5.92 10.25 5.89
C ASP A 385 7.45 10.33 6.08
N GLY A 386 7.94 10.67 7.27
CA GLY A 386 9.37 10.68 7.61
C GLY A 386 10.10 11.98 7.24
N GLU A 387 9.39 13.08 7.03
CA GLU A 387 9.99 14.40 6.80
C GLU A 387 10.51 15.02 8.10
N ASN A 388 11.57 15.83 7.99
CA ASN A 388 12.09 16.61 9.11
C ASN A 388 11.53 18.03 9.09
N LEU A 389 10.73 18.38 10.10
CA LEU A 389 10.09 19.69 10.19
C LEU A 389 10.72 20.63 11.23
N LYS A 390 11.86 20.29 11.82
CA LYS A 390 12.47 21.09 12.90
C LYS A 390 12.70 22.56 12.51
N ASP A 391 13.07 22.81 11.25
CA ASP A 391 13.38 24.15 10.75
C ASP A 391 12.15 24.89 10.21
N THR A 392 11.09 24.15 9.82
CA THR A 392 9.89 24.71 9.17
C THR A 392 8.70 24.88 10.11
N ASP A 393 8.56 23.99 11.10
CA ASP A 393 7.49 24.02 12.09
C ASP A 393 8.02 23.56 13.46
N PRO A 394 8.46 24.49 14.33
CA PRO A 394 8.97 24.17 15.66
C PRO A 394 7.94 23.52 16.58
N LYS A 395 6.63 23.60 16.26
CA LYS A 395 5.57 22.98 17.05
C LYS A 395 5.32 21.52 16.66
N ALA A 396 5.91 21.05 15.55
CA ALA A 396 5.78 19.67 15.12
C ALA A 396 6.38 18.71 16.17
N LYS A 397 5.63 17.64 16.46
CA LYS A 397 6.04 16.58 17.39
C LYS A 397 6.72 15.43 16.66
N SER A 398 7.35 14.55 17.43
CA SER A 398 7.93 13.31 16.88
C SER A 398 6.83 12.33 16.44
N TYR A 399 7.21 11.36 15.59
CA TYR A 399 6.29 10.31 15.13
C TYR A 399 5.63 9.56 16.30
N GLN A 400 6.44 9.17 17.30
CA GLN A 400 5.95 8.40 18.45
C GLN A 400 4.96 9.19 19.28
N GLU A 401 5.26 10.46 19.58
CA GLU A 401 4.33 11.33 20.33
C GLU A 401 2.99 11.45 19.61
N TYR A 402 2.99 11.70 18.29
CA TYR A 402 1.73 11.78 17.53
C TYR A 402 0.92 10.49 17.56
N ARG A 403 1.59 9.32 17.50
CA ARG A 403 0.93 8.01 17.63
C ARG A 403 0.35 7.81 19.02
N ASP A 404 1.08 8.17 20.06
CA ASP A 404 0.64 8.03 21.45
C ASP A 404 -0.59 8.92 21.72
N TYR A 405 -0.62 10.15 21.18
CA TYR A 405 -1.78 11.04 21.28
C TYR A 405 -3.00 10.56 20.48
N ALA A 406 -2.79 10.04 19.27
CA ALA A 406 -3.90 9.63 18.41
C ALA A 406 -4.52 8.28 18.85
N GLY A 407 -3.73 7.44 19.53
CA GLY A 407 -4.18 6.16 20.05
C GLY A 407 -4.33 5.07 18.97
N VAL A 408 -4.98 3.97 19.39
CA VAL A 408 -5.03 2.71 18.63
C VAL A 408 -6.02 2.68 17.46
N ASP A 409 -6.80 3.74 17.28
CA ASP A 409 -7.85 3.84 16.25
C ASP A 409 -7.46 4.79 15.11
N GLU A 410 -6.23 5.32 15.13
CA GLU A 410 -5.75 6.18 14.05
C GLU A 410 -5.65 5.42 12.72
N GLY A 411 -6.21 6.02 11.67
CA GLY A 411 -6.32 5.39 10.36
C GLY A 411 -7.50 4.41 10.21
N MET A 412 -8.36 4.28 11.22
CA MET A 412 -9.59 3.48 11.12
C MET A 412 -10.77 4.25 10.48
N THR A 413 -10.63 5.57 10.30
CA THR A 413 -11.64 6.44 9.67
C THR A 413 -11.05 7.22 8.50
N GLY A 414 -11.90 7.93 7.75
CA GLY A 414 -11.51 8.74 6.60
C GLY A 414 -11.76 8.06 5.25
N VAL A 415 -11.18 8.66 4.21
CA VAL A 415 -11.42 8.28 2.82
C VAL A 415 -10.71 6.97 2.47
N SER A 416 -11.49 6.02 1.95
CA SER A 416 -10.97 4.72 1.51
C SER A 416 -10.12 4.81 0.24
N THR A 417 -9.18 3.87 0.06
CA THR A 417 -8.43 3.72 -1.19
C THR A 417 -9.36 3.49 -2.40
N ARG A 418 -10.51 2.83 -2.20
CA ARG A 418 -11.52 2.64 -3.25
C ARG A 418 -12.15 3.96 -3.70
N PHE A 419 -12.43 4.86 -2.75
CA PHE A 419 -12.91 6.21 -3.07
C PHE A 419 -11.84 6.96 -3.88
N ALA A 420 -10.60 6.98 -3.40
CA ALA A 420 -9.51 7.67 -4.08
C ALA A 420 -9.30 7.16 -5.52
N PHE A 421 -9.35 5.85 -5.73
CA PHE A 421 -9.22 5.27 -7.06
C PHE A 421 -10.39 5.64 -7.99
N LYS A 422 -11.63 5.71 -7.47
CA LYS A 422 -12.78 6.22 -8.24
C LYS A 422 -12.58 7.69 -8.65
N ILE A 423 -12.04 8.52 -7.75
CA ILE A 423 -11.70 9.91 -8.07
C ILE A 423 -10.66 9.95 -9.19
N LEU A 424 -9.53 9.25 -9.04
CA LEU A 424 -8.49 9.21 -10.06
C LEU A 424 -9.05 8.75 -11.40
N SER A 425 -9.83 7.68 -11.42
CA SER A 425 -10.50 7.19 -12.64
C SER A 425 -11.35 8.27 -13.33
N ARG A 426 -12.11 9.06 -12.56
CA ARG A 426 -12.88 10.19 -13.11
C ARG A 426 -12.01 11.34 -13.59
N VAL A 427 -10.89 11.61 -12.91
CA VAL A 427 -9.95 12.67 -13.31
C VAL A 427 -9.27 12.31 -14.63
N PHE A 428 -8.82 11.06 -14.80
CA PHE A 428 -8.24 10.58 -16.06
C PHE A 428 -9.23 10.66 -17.23
N ASN A 429 -10.53 10.50 -16.96
CA ASN A 429 -11.60 10.53 -17.96
C ASN A 429 -12.40 11.85 -17.92
N PHE A 430 -11.83 12.92 -17.36
CA PHE A 430 -12.54 14.20 -17.21
C PHE A 430 -12.71 14.91 -18.54
N ASP A 431 -11.66 14.88 -19.38
CA ASP A 431 -11.65 15.51 -20.69
C ASP A 431 -12.09 14.50 -21.76
N SER A 432 -12.99 14.89 -22.66
CA SER A 432 -13.45 14.01 -23.74
C SER A 432 -12.44 13.83 -24.87
N SER A 433 -11.40 14.66 -24.92
CA SER A 433 -10.39 14.68 -25.99
C SER A 433 -9.06 14.01 -25.62
N GLU A 434 -8.76 13.84 -24.33
CA GLU A 434 -7.54 13.18 -23.87
C GLU A 434 -7.81 12.36 -22.60
N VAL A 435 -7.17 11.19 -22.49
CA VAL A 435 -7.17 10.40 -21.26
C VAL A 435 -5.92 10.77 -20.47
N ALA A 436 -6.04 11.75 -19.57
CA ALA A 436 -4.93 12.28 -18.80
C ALA A 436 -5.41 12.86 -17.48
N ALA A 437 -4.57 12.78 -16.45
CA ALA A 437 -4.89 13.30 -15.11
C ALA A 437 -4.03 14.50 -14.76
N ASN A 438 -4.63 15.51 -14.12
CA ASN A 438 -3.91 16.67 -13.60
C ASN A 438 -4.48 17.17 -12.27
N PRO A 439 -3.70 17.93 -11.47
CA PRO A 439 -4.12 18.37 -10.14
C PRO A 439 -5.30 19.35 -10.14
N VAL A 440 -5.48 20.15 -11.20
CA VAL A 440 -6.60 21.12 -11.29
C VAL A 440 -7.93 20.39 -11.47
N HIS A 441 -7.97 19.43 -12.41
CA HIS A 441 -9.14 18.55 -12.56
C HIS A 441 -9.35 17.71 -11.31
N LEU A 442 -8.28 17.24 -10.65
CA LEU A 442 -8.38 16.50 -9.39
C LEU A 442 -9.07 17.30 -8.29
N MET A 443 -8.67 18.55 -8.05
CA MET A 443 -9.32 19.42 -7.06
C MET A 443 -10.80 19.62 -7.39
N TYR A 444 -11.14 19.91 -8.65
CA TYR A 444 -12.52 20.10 -9.08
C TYR A 444 -13.38 18.84 -8.91
N VAL A 445 -12.87 17.68 -9.33
CA VAL A 445 -13.59 16.38 -9.21
C VAL A 445 -13.75 15.98 -7.74
N LEU A 446 -12.76 16.28 -6.90
CA LEU A 446 -12.85 16.05 -5.45
C LEU A 446 -13.94 16.91 -4.82
N GLU A 447 -13.97 18.22 -5.08
CA GLU A 447 -15.01 19.13 -4.57
C GLU A 447 -16.40 18.62 -4.95
N GLN A 448 -16.62 18.33 -6.23
CA GLN A 448 -17.88 17.80 -6.74
C GLN A 448 -18.26 16.46 -6.11
N GLN A 449 -17.29 15.58 -5.85
CA GLN A 449 -17.60 14.30 -5.23
C GLN A 449 -17.90 14.43 -3.74
N ILE A 450 -17.21 15.32 -3.02
CA ILE A 450 -17.47 15.57 -1.60
C ILE A 450 -18.90 16.08 -1.40
N GLU A 451 -19.34 17.04 -2.21
CA GLU A 451 -20.73 17.54 -2.20
C GLU A 451 -21.76 16.43 -2.49
N ARG A 452 -21.43 15.49 -3.39
CA ARG A 452 -22.32 14.38 -3.76
C ARG A 452 -22.41 13.26 -2.72
N GLU A 453 -21.36 13.04 -1.95
CA GLU A 453 -21.36 12.01 -0.89
C GLU A 453 -22.23 12.41 0.32
N GLN A 454 -22.65 13.68 0.41
CA GLN A 454 -23.49 14.19 1.50
C GLN A 454 -22.93 13.87 2.88
N PHE A 455 -21.64 14.18 3.08
CA PHE A 455 -21.00 14.03 4.38
C PHE A 455 -21.70 14.90 5.44
N PRO A 456 -21.53 14.60 6.74
CA PRO A 456 -21.94 15.53 7.79
C PRO A 456 -21.35 16.93 7.53
N PRO A 457 -22.10 18.03 7.77
CA PRO A 457 -21.69 19.38 7.36
C PRO A 457 -20.29 19.78 7.84
N GLU A 458 -19.91 19.40 9.06
CA GLU A 458 -18.58 19.64 9.62
C GLU A 458 -17.47 18.89 8.86
N THR A 459 -17.74 17.64 8.47
CA THR A 459 -16.78 16.81 7.72
C THR A 459 -16.64 17.30 6.28
N GLU A 460 -17.76 17.69 5.66
CA GLU A 460 -17.78 18.28 4.32
C GLU A 460 -16.94 19.56 4.27
N GLN A 461 -17.20 20.50 5.18
CA GLN A 461 -16.44 21.75 5.28
C GLN A 461 -14.96 21.51 5.52
N LYS A 462 -14.62 20.55 6.39
CA LYS A 462 -13.24 20.17 6.67
C LYS A 462 -12.53 19.55 5.46
N TYR A 463 -13.21 18.72 4.68
CA TYR A 463 -12.60 18.14 3.48
C TYR A 463 -12.43 19.17 2.37
N LEU A 464 -13.38 20.10 2.23
CA LEU A 464 -13.27 21.23 1.30
C LEU A 464 -12.13 22.19 1.70
N SER A 465 -11.93 22.45 3.00
CA SER A 465 -10.81 23.29 3.47
C SER A 465 -9.45 22.64 3.20
N PHE A 466 -9.33 21.31 3.31
CA PHE A 466 -8.10 20.62 2.91
C PHE A 466 -7.77 20.86 1.43
N ILE A 467 -8.77 20.86 0.56
CA ILE A 467 -8.56 21.10 -0.87
C ILE A 467 -8.17 22.56 -1.12
N LYS A 468 -8.98 23.50 -0.63
CA LYS A 468 -8.85 24.93 -0.96
C LYS A 468 -7.71 25.63 -0.21
N ASP A 469 -7.59 25.39 1.08
CA ASP A 469 -6.67 26.16 1.92
C ASP A 469 -5.28 25.53 1.97
N VAL A 470 -5.22 24.19 1.95
CA VAL A 470 -3.97 23.45 2.14
C VAL A 470 -3.38 22.98 0.82
N LEU A 471 -4.12 22.16 0.05
CA LEU A 471 -3.59 21.52 -1.15
C LEU A 471 -3.44 22.51 -2.32
N ALA A 472 -4.44 23.36 -2.57
CA ALA A 472 -4.39 24.34 -3.66
C ALA A 472 -3.27 25.37 -3.45
N SER A 473 -3.15 25.94 -2.24
CA SER A 473 -2.07 26.89 -1.90
C SER A 473 -0.68 26.30 -2.12
N ARG A 474 -0.44 25.08 -1.61
CA ARG A 474 0.86 24.41 -1.79
C ARG A 474 1.12 23.99 -3.23
N TYR A 475 0.07 23.59 -3.95
CA TYR A 475 0.20 23.29 -5.37
C TYR A 475 0.50 24.55 -6.19
N ALA A 476 -0.06 25.71 -5.83
CA ALA A 476 0.25 26.99 -6.47
C ALA A 476 1.73 27.35 -6.33
N GLU A 477 2.33 27.13 -5.15
CA GLU A 477 3.77 27.30 -4.95
C GLU A 477 4.60 26.31 -5.80
N PHE A 478 4.20 25.04 -5.84
CA PHE A 478 4.88 24.01 -6.62
C PHE A 478 4.82 24.31 -8.12
N ILE A 479 3.63 24.54 -8.68
CA ILE A 479 3.46 24.80 -10.10
C ILE A 479 4.08 26.14 -10.50
N GLY A 480 4.06 27.13 -9.60
CA GLY A 480 4.77 28.39 -9.81
C GLY A 480 6.26 28.19 -10.02
N LYS A 481 6.91 27.42 -9.15
CA LYS A 481 8.34 27.05 -9.29
C LYS A 481 8.59 26.26 -10.58
N GLU A 482 7.71 25.33 -10.92
CA GLU A 482 7.82 24.51 -12.13
C GLU A 482 7.72 25.35 -13.42
N ILE A 483 6.73 26.23 -13.51
CA ILE A 483 6.53 27.17 -14.63
C ILE A 483 7.74 28.10 -14.73
N GLN A 484 8.18 28.67 -13.61
CA GLN A 484 9.33 29.57 -13.56
C GLN A 484 10.62 28.87 -14.01
N THR A 485 10.85 27.63 -13.58
CA THR A 485 12.03 26.85 -13.98
C THR A 485 12.00 26.53 -15.47
N ALA A 486 10.85 26.05 -15.99
CA ALA A 486 10.67 25.77 -17.41
C ALA A 486 10.79 27.03 -18.29
N TYR A 487 10.44 28.19 -17.73
CA TYR A 487 10.66 29.48 -18.36
C TYR A 487 12.14 29.87 -18.38
N LEU A 488 12.87 29.79 -17.26
CA LEU A 488 14.28 30.19 -17.20
C LEU A 488 15.17 29.42 -18.17
N GLU A 489 14.89 28.14 -18.38
CA GLU A 489 15.62 27.32 -19.34
C GLU A 489 15.45 27.83 -20.79
N SER A 490 14.42 28.62 -21.11
CA SER A 490 14.27 29.29 -22.42
C SER A 490 15.17 30.50 -22.60
N TYR A 491 15.71 31.02 -21.51
CA TYR A 491 16.31 32.36 -21.43
C TYR A 491 17.79 32.30 -21.05
N SER A 492 18.57 31.46 -21.72
CA SER A 492 20.03 31.47 -21.57
C SER A 492 20.62 32.85 -21.91
N GLU A 493 20.12 33.51 -22.95
CA GLU A 493 20.55 34.85 -23.36
C GLU A 493 20.11 35.94 -22.39
N TYR A 494 18.91 35.88 -21.82
CA TYR A 494 18.48 36.87 -20.81
C TYR A 494 19.23 36.69 -19.49
N GLY A 495 19.47 35.44 -19.07
CA GLY A 495 20.38 35.12 -17.96
C GLY A 495 21.77 35.69 -18.19
N GLN A 496 22.28 35.51 -19.41
CA GLN A 496 23.56 36.05 -19.83
C GLN A 496 23.57 37.59 -19.84
N ASN A 497 22.50 38.24 -20.31
CA ASN A 497 22.41 39.70 -20.34
C ASN A 497 22.39 40.30 -18.93
N ILE A 498 21.61 39.73 -17.99
CA ILE A 498 21.64 40.19 -16.59
C ILE A 498 23.03 39.95 -15.98
N PHE A 499 23.65 38.80 -16.26
CA PHE A 499 25.00 38.48 -15.80
C PHE A 499 26.03 39.48 -16.31
N ASP A 500 26.07 39.73 -17.61
CA ASP A 500 27.03 40.62 -18.26
C ASP A 500 26.85 42.06 -17.78
N ARG A 501 25.60 42.52 -17.65
CA ARG A 501 25.28 43.85 -17.12
C ARG A 501 25.65 43.98 -15.65
N TYR A 502 25.36 42.98 -14.83
CA TYR A 502 25.74 42.97 -13.41
C TYR A 502 27.26 43.05 -13.24
N VAL A 503 28.02 42.24 -13.98
CA VAL A 503 29.49 42.25 -13.94
C VAL A 503 30.03 43.60 -14.35
N THR A 504 29.50 44.18 -15.42
CA THR A 504 29.92 45.51 -15.91
C THR A 504 29.65 46.57 -14.84
N TYR A 505 28.43 46.64 -14.31
CA TYR A 505 28.07 47.64 -13.31
C TYR A 505 28.87 47.46 -12.02
N ALA A 506 29.12 46.22 -11.59
CA ALA A 506 29.93 45.92 -10.42
C ALA A 506 31.39 46.35 -10.62
N ASP A 507 31.97 46.15 -11.81
CA ASP A 507 33.35 46.55 -12.13
C ASP A 507 33.51 48.08 -12.09
N PHE A 508 32.62 48.83 -12.77
CA PHE A 508 32.62 50.30 -12.72
C PHE A 508 32.38 50.84 -11.31
N TRP A 509 31.52 50.20 -10.52
CA TRP A 509 31.26 50.59 -9.14
C TRP A 509 32.46 50.34 -8.20
N ILE A 510 33.22 49.27 -8.43
CA ILE A 510 34.46 48.97 -7.70
C ILE A 510 35.56 49.96 -8.06
N GLN A 511 35.69 50.31 -9.34
CA GLN A 511 36.70 51.23 -9.87
C GLN A 511 36.38 52.71 -9.60
N ASP A 512 35.21 53.01 -9.04
CA ASP A 512 34.74 54.38 -8.77
C ASP A 512 34.68 55.25 -10.03
N GLN A 513 34.25 54.66 -11.15
CA GLN A 513 34.13 55.31 -12.44
C GLN A 513 32.65 55.47 -12.82
N GLU A 514 32.36 56.53 -13.55
CA GLU A 514 31.04 56.70 -14.17
C GLU A 514 30.88 55.74 -15.34
N PHE A 515 29.75 55.05 -15.39
CA PHE A 515 29.41 54.18 -16.52
C PHE A 515 28.45 54.92 -17.45
N ARG A 516 28.80 55.01 -18.73
CA ARG A 516 27.91 55.56 -19.75
C ARG A 516 27.41 54.43 -20.63
N ASP A 517 26.10 54.22 -20.61
CA ASP A 517 25.46 53.20 -21.42
C ASP A 517 25.51 53.63 -22.90
N HIS A 518 26.04 52.75 -23.74
CA HIS A 518 26.23 53.03 -25.17
C HIS A 518 24.92 52.96 -25.97
N ASP A 519 23.92 52.24 -25.47
CA ASP A 519 22.65 52.01 -26.14
C ASP A 519 21.61 53.07 -25.75
N THR A 520 21.60 53.49 -24.48
CA THR A 520 20.64 54.49 -23.97
C THR A 520 21.22 55.90 -23.86
N GLY A 521 22.55 56.04 -23.80
CA GLY A 521 23.24 57.31 -23.60
C GLY A 521 23.19 57.84 -22.17
N GLU A 522 22.55 57.11 -21.24
CA GLU A 522 22.47 57.46 -19.82
C GLU A 522 23.83 57.32 -19.13
N SER A 523 24.14 58.26 -18.23
CA SER A 523 25.35 58.21 -17.40
C SER A 523 24.93 57.82 -15.98
N PHE A 524 25.53 56.74 -15.48
CA PHE A 524 25.31 56.23 -14.14
C PHE A 524 26.49 56.64 -13.26
N ASP A 525 26.19 57.48 -12.28
CA ASP A 525 27.13 57.77 -11.19
C ASP A 525 27.22 56.57 -10.23
N ARG A 526 28.17 56.62 -9.30
CA ARG A 526 28.40 55.52 -8.35
C ARG A 526 27.15 55.19 -7.51
N ALA A 527 26.35 56.19 -7.16
CA ALA A 527 25.12 56.01 -6.39
C ALA A 527 24.05 55.30 -7.20
N SER A 528 23.91 55.64 -8.49
CA SER A 528 22.96 55.03 -9.42
C SER A 528 23.35 53.59 -9.76
N LEU A 529 24.64 53.33 -9.98
CA LEU A 529 25.15 51.96 -10.14
C LEU A 529 24.86 51.11 -8.90
N ASN A 530 25.04 51.67 -7.70
CA ASN A 530 24.70 50.95 -6.48
C ASN A 530 23.20 50.60 -6.40
N ALA A 531 22.33 51.54 -6.79
CA ALA A 531 20.88 51.31 -6.81
C ALA A 531 20.49 50.20 -7.81
N GLU A 532 21.11 50.15 -8.99
CA GLU A 532 20.88 49.09 -9.99
C GLU A 532 21.38 47.72 -9.50
N LEU A 533 22.57 47.65 -8.90
CA LEU A 533 23.12 46.41 -8.35
C LEU A 533 22.27 45.90 -7.17
N GLU A 534 21.80 46.79 -6.30
CA GLU A 534 20.91 46.43 -5.18
C GLU A 534 19.58 45.84 -5.64
N LYS A 535 19.04 46.27 -6.79
CA LYS A 535 17.81 45.68 -7.35
C LYS A 535 17.98 44.20 -7.68
N ILE A 536 19.20 43.74 -7.93
CA ILE A 536 19.56 42.35 -8.25
C ILE A 536 19.93 41.59 -6.96
N GLU A 537 20.65 42.22 -6.05
CA GLU A 537 21.18 41.61 -4.83
C GLU A 537 20.16 41.48 -3.69
N LYS A 538 19.24 42.44 -3.54
CA LYS A 538 18.21 42.45 -2.48
C LYS A 538 17.28 41.24 -2.52
N PRO A 539 16.71 40.84 -3.69
CA PRO A 539 15.91 39.62 -3.78
C PRO A 539 16.67 38.35 -3.34
N ALA A 540 17.99 38.36 -3.47
CA ALA A 540 18.83 37.25 -3.10
C ALA A 540 19.22 37.22 -1.62
N GLY A 541 19.06 38.32 -0.89
CA GLY A 541 19.37 38.45 0.53
C GLY A 541 20.87 38.55 0.81
N ILE A 542 21.65 39.16 -0.10
CA ILE A 542 23.10 39.30 0.06
C ILE A 542 23.44 40.21 1.25
N SER A 543 24.15 39.66 2.24
CA SER A 543 24.48 40.34 3.50
C SER A 543 25.64 41.33 3.38
N ASN A 544 26.60 41.03 2.50
CA ASN A 544 27.75 41.90 2.25
C ASN A 544 27.94 42.12 0.73
N PRO A 545 27.22 43.11 0.16
CA PRO A 545 27.26 43.40 -1.28
C PRO A 545 28.65 43.73 -1.82
N LYS A 546 29.49 44.42 -1.03
CA LYS A 546 30.81 44.86 -1.46
C LYS A 546 31.75 43.68 -1.74
N ASP A 547 31.82 42.73 -0.79
CA ASP A 547 32.67 41.55 -0.94
C ASP A 547 32.13 40.62 -2.03
N PHE A 548 30.80 40.50 -2.13
CA PHE A 548 30.13 39.72 -3.17
C PHE A 548 30.44 40.24 -4.59
N ARG A 549 30.32 41.56 -4.80
CA ARG A 549 30.67 42.22 -6.07
C ARG A 549 32.14 41.99 -6.44
N ASN A 550 33.05 42.19 -5.49
CA ASN A 550 34.48 41.96 -5.70
C ASN A 550 34.80 40.50 -6.06
N GLU A 551 34.18 39.54 -5.38
CA GLU A 551 34.39 38.11 -5.64
C GLU A 551 33.97 37.74 -7.07
N ILE A 552 32.80 38.23 -7.51
CA ILE A 552 32.26 37.97 -8.85
C ILE A 552 33.12 38.60 -9.93
N VAL A 553 33.45 39.88 -9.82
CA VAL A 553 34.24 40.58 -10.85
C VAL A 553 35.62 39.92 -10.99
N ASN A 554 36.27 39.55 -9.89
CA ASN A 554 37.54 38.82 -9.93
C ASN A 554 37.43 37.41 -10.52
N PHE A 555 36.31 36.71 -10.32
CA PHE A 555 36.06 35.44 -10.99
C PHE A 555 35.92 35.64 -12.52
N VAL A 556 35.10 36.61 -12.95
CA VAL A 556 34.83 36.85 -14.36
C VAL A 556 36.06 37.38 -15.11
N LEU A 557 36.84 38.27 -14.50
CA LEU A 557 38.11 38.75 -15.07
C LEU A 557 39.11 37.61 -15.28
N ARG A 558 39.23 36.69 -14.32
CA ARG A 558 40.07 35.48 -14.45
C ARG A 558 39.57 34.55 -15.56
N ALA A 559 38.25 34.34 -15.63
CA ALA A 559 37.64 33.52 -16.67
C ALA A 559 37.80 34.14 -18.07
N ARG A 560 37.63 35.46 -18.21
CA ARG A 560 37.89 36.22 -19.45
C ARG A 560 39.32 36.08 -19.91
N ALA A 561 40.29 36.19 -18.98
CA ALA A 561 41.71 36.05 -19.29
C ALA A 561 42.06 34.64 -19.81
N ALA A 562 41.40 33.60 -19.29
CA ALA A 562 41.57 32.22 -19.74
C ALA A 562 40.87 31.90 -21.07
N ASN A 563 39.77 32.60 -21.40
CA ASN A 563 38.91 32.33 -22.57
C ASN A 563 39.00 33.38 -23.68
N GLY A 564 40.17 34.00 -23.87
CA GLY A 564 40.39 34.92 -24.99
C GLY A 564 39.47 36.15 -25.01
N GLY A 565 39.09 36.64 -23.83
CA GLY A 565 38.28 37.86 -23.68
C GLY A 565 36.77 37.64 -23.63
N LYS A 566 36.27 36.40 -23.80
CA LYS A 566 34.82 36.11 -23.69
C LYS A 566 34.38 35.95 -22.24
N ASN A 567 33.22 36.51 -21.90
CA ASN A 567 32.57 36.24 -20.62
C ASN A 567 32.22 34.76 -20.48
N PRO A 568 32.31 34.21 -19.26
CA PRO A 568 31.85 32.86 -19.00
C PRO A 568 30.32 32.81 -19.06
N ALA A 569 29.77 31.63 -19.34
CA ALA A 569 28.33 31.42 -19.29
C ALA A 569 27.80 31.74 -17.89
N TRP A 570 26.64 32.38 -17.78
CA TRP A 570 26.07 32.82 -16.49
C TRP A 570 25.82 31.68 -15.49
N ILE A 571 25.67 30.45 -15.99
CA ILE A 571 25.55 29.21 -15.21
C ILE A 571 26.87 28.72 -14.58
N SER A 572 28.01 29.28 -14.98
CA SER A 572 29.35 28.83 -14.55
C SER A 572 29.69 29.16 -13.10
N TYR A 573 28.99 30.13 -12.49
CA TYR A 573 29.23 30.57 -11.13
C TYR A 573 27.96 30.48 -10.29
N GLU A 574 27.94 29.49 -9.39
CA GLU A 574 26.72 29.10 -8.68
C GLU A 574 26.14 30.21 -7.79
N LYS A 575 26.98 31.00 -7.11
CA LYS A 575 26.48 32.09 -6.26
C LYS A 575 25.76 33.19 -7.06
N LEU A 576 26.31 33.62 -8.19
CA LEU A 576 25.67 34.63 -9.04
C LEU A 576 24.47 34.05 -9.79
N ARG A 577 24.54 32.79 -10.22
CA ARG A 577 23.40 32.08 -10.80
C ARG A 577 22.18 32.13 -9.87
N VAL A 578 22.33 31.77 -8.60
CA VAL A 578 21.22 31.81 -7.62
C VAL A 578 20.67 33.22 -7.44
N VAL A 579 21.52 34.24 -7.49
CA VAL A 579 21.10 35.65 -7.38
C VAL A 579 20.30 36.10 -8.59
N ILE A 580 20.78 35.78 -9.80
CA ILE A 580 20.09 36.09 -11.06
C ILE A 580 18.76 35.35 -11.13
N GLU A 581 18.73 34.06 -10.77
CA GLU A 581 17.49 33.28 -10.70
C GLU A 581 16.47 33.95 -9.77
N LYS A 582 16.87 34.30 -8.53
CA LYS A 582 15.99 35.03 -7.59
C LYS A 582 15.53 36.39 -8.09
N LYS A 583 16.38 37.14 -8.79
CA LYS A 583 15.99 38.41 -9.42
C LYS A 583 14.93 38.18 -10.49
N MET A 584 15.16 37.24 -11.40
CA MET A 584 14.20 36.91 -12.45
C MET A 584 12.86 36.42 -11.86
N PHE A 585 12.89 35.65 -10.78
CA PHE A 585 11.68 35.21 -10.09
C PHE A 585 10.89 36.35 -9.42
N SER A 586 11.54 37.46 -9.07
CA SER A 586 10.87 38.62 -8.47
C SER A 586 10.06 39.45 -9.50
N ASN A 587 10.42 39.41 -10.79
CA ASN A 587 9.86 40.24 -11.87
C ASN A 587 8.90 39.46 -12.78
N THR A 588 7.83 38.92 -12.19
CA THR A 588 6.88 38.06 -12.92
C THR A 588 6.06 38.71 -14.03
N GLU A 589 6.04 40.04 -14.13
CA GLU A 589 5.36 40.73 -15.23
C GLU A 589 6.01 40.40 -16.58
N GLU A 590 7.31 40.11 -16.58
CA GLU A 590 8.07 39.70 -17.76
C GLU A 590 7.78 38.25 -18.19
N LEU A 591 7.21 37.42 -17.30
CA LEU A 591 6.80 36.03 -17.61
C LEU A 591 5.48 35.99 -18.40
N LEU A 592 4.60 36.97 -18.17
CA LEU A 592 3.22 36.98 -18.66
C LEU A 592 3.08 36.83 -20.19
N PRO A 593 3.89 37.50 -21.04
CA PRO A 593 3.77 37.38 -22.50
C PRO A 593 4.01 35.97 -23.02
N VAL A 594 4.90 35.21 -22.36
CA VAL A 594 5.32 33.87 -22.80
C VAL A 594 4.43 32.77 -22.21
N ILE A 595 3.90 32.92 -20.99
CA ILE A 595 3.01 31.91 -20.40
C ILE A 595 1.53 32.12 -20.75
N SER A 596 1.17 33.28 -21.29
CA SER A 596 -0.19 33.60 -21.72
C SER A 596 -0.50 33.02 -23.10
N PHE A 597 -1.49 32.12 -23.15
CA PHE A 597 -1.98 31.51 -24.39
C PHE A 597 -2.82 32.45 -25.26
N ASN A 598 -3.10 33.67 -24.79
CA ASN A 598 -3.97 34.64 -25.47
C ASN A 598 -3.21 35.85 -26.05
N ALA A 599 -1.88 35.95 -25.87
CA ALA A 599 -1.10 37.08 -26.37
C ALA A 599 -0.78 36.91 -27.87
N LYS A 600 -1.10 37.92 -28.68
CA LYS A 600 -0.54 38.07 -30.04
C LYS A 600 0.90 38.57 -29.90
N GLY A 601 1.83 37.65 -29.70
CA GLY A 601 3.25 37.95 -29.61
C GLY A 601 3.94 38.05 -30.98
N SER A 602 5.16 38.60 -30.97
CA SER A 602 6.12 38.51 -32.07
C SER A 602 6.48 37.04 -32.39
N ALA A 603 7.06 36.78 -33.57
CA ALA A 603 7.50 35.43 -33.95
C ALA A 603 8.52 34.84 -32.95
N GLU A 604 9.33 35.68 -32.33
CA GLU A 604 10.30 35.29 -31.30
C GLU A 604 9.59 34.87 -30.00
N GLU A 605 8.54 35.59 -29.58
CA GLU A 605 7.74 35.23 -28.42
C GLU A 605 6.95 33.93 -28.63
N GLN A 606 6.45 33.70 -29.86
CA GLN A 606 5.79 32.43 -30.21
C GLN A 606 6.75 31.24 -30.10
N ARG A 607 7.97 31.37 -30.63
CA ARG A 607 9.00 30.33 -30.51
C ARG A 607 9.34 30.05 -29.04
N LYS A 608 9.51 31.10 -28.23
CA LYS A 608 9.76 30.97 -26.79
C LYS A 608 8.61 30.27 -26.06
N HIS A 609 7.37 30.57 -26.43
CA HIS A 609 6.18 29.90 -25.90
C HIS A 609 6.18 28.41 -26.24
N GLU A 610 6.45 28.05 -27.50
CA GLU A 610 6.54 26.64 -27.92
C GLU A 610 7.64 25.88 -27.16
N ASP A 611 8.82 26.47 -27.02
CA ASP A 611 9.93 25.87 -26.26
C ASP A 611 9.58 25.69 -24.77
N PHE A 612 8.84 26.63 -24.17
CA PHE A 612 8.30 26.49 -22.82
C PHE A 612 7.31 25.32 -22.72
N VAL A 613 6.34 25.24 -23.64
CA VAL A 613 5.35 24.15 -23.67
C VAL A 613 6.04 22.80 -23.84
N ASN A 614 7.00 22.68 -24.77
CA ASN A 614 7.74 21.43 -25.02
C ASN A 614 8.51 20.96 -23.77
N ARG A 615 9.11 21.88 -23.00
CA ARG A 615 9.76 21.55 -21.73
C ARG A 615 8.77 21.07 -20.67
N MET A 616 7.65 21.74 -20.53
CA MET A 616 6.59 21.26 -19.63
C MET A 616 6.11 19.87 -20.08
N VAL A 617 5.96 19.63 -21.39
CA VAL A 617 5.60 18.29 -21.89
C VAL A 617 6.67 17.25 -21.53
N ALA A 618 7.96 17.60 -21.64
CA ALA A 618 9.07 16.73 -21.22
C ALA A 618 9.05 16.42 -19.71
N LYS A 619 8.46 17.30 -18.89
CA LYS A 619 8.24 17.07 -17.45
C LYS A 619 7.01 16.20 -17.14
N GLY A 620 6.27 15.73 -18.15
CA GLY A 620 5.14 14.80 -17.98
C GLY A 620 3.75 15.44 -18.03
N TYR A 621 3.63 16.63 -18.61
CA TYR A 621 2.35 17.30 -18.86
C TYR A 621 1.89 17.10 -20.32
N THR A 622 0.58 17.19 -20.61
CA THR A 622 0.10 17.35 -22.00
C THR A 622 0.06 18.83 -22.40
N PRO A 623 0.15 19.19 -23.70
CA PRO A 623 0.03 20.59 -24.12
C PRO A 623 -1.24 21.29 -23.60
N LYS A 624 -2.35 20.53 -23.54
CA LYS A 624 -3.63 21.01 -23.02
C LYS A 624 -3.58 21.26 -21.51
N GLN A 625 -2.93 20.37 -20.77
CA GLN A 625 -2.69 20.56 -19.34
C GLN A 625 -1.80 21.76 -19.06
N VAL A 626 -0.75 22.00 -19.86
CA VAL A 626 0.11 23.20 -19.69
C VAL A 626 -0.73 24.47 -19.78
N ARG A 627 -1.60 24.58 -20.78
CA ARG A 627 -2.54 25.70 -20.91
C ARG A 627 -3.43 25.87 -19.68
N LEU A 628 -4.09 24.79 -19.26
CA LEU A 628 -4.97 24.80 -18.09
C LEU A 628 -4.23 25.25 -16.82
N LEU A 629 -3.01 24.74 -16.61
CA LEU A 629 -2.19 25.02 -15.44
C LEU A 629 -1.71 26.47 -15.40
N CYS A 630 -1.27 27.02 -16.53
CA CYS A 630 -0.91 28.43 -16.63
C CYS A 630 -2.13 29.32 -16.34
N ASP A 631 -3.28 29.05 -16.95
CA ASP A 631 -4.52 29.81 -16.72
C ASP A 631 -5.02 29.71 -15.27
N TRP A 632 -4.86 28.53 -14.64
CA TRP A 632 -5.19 28.34 -13.23
C TRP A 632 -4.24 29.10 -12.31
N TYR A 633 -2.92 28.98 -12.51
CA TYR A 633 -1.90 29.66 -11.72
C TYR A 633 -2.05 31.18 -11.77
N LEU A 634 -2.30 31.74 -12.96
CA LEU A 634 -2.55 33.18 -13.15
C LEU A 634 -3.79 33.66 -12.40
N ARG A 635 -4.84 32.84 -12.30
CA ARG A 635 -6.05 33.17 -11.54
C ARG A 635 -5.79 33.16 -10.05
N VAL A 636 -5.19 32.09 -9.52
CA VAL A 636 -4.89 31.95 -8.08
C VAL A 636 -4.03 33.11 -7.59
N ARG A 637 -3.06 33.54 -8.40
CA ARG A 637 -2.19 34.65 -8.06
C ARG A 637 -2.87 36.02 -8.12
N LYS A 638 -3.88 36.22 -8.96
CA LYS A 638 -4.67 37.46 -8.96
C LYS A 638 -5.61 37.57 -7.76
N SER A 639 -6.01 36.42 -7.19
CA SER A 639 -6.86 36.35 -6.00
C SER A 639 -6.08 36.31 -4.68
N SER A 640 -4.76 36.10 -4.73
CA SER A 640 -3.84 36.15 -3.57
C SER A 640 -3.24 37.55 -3.47
#